data_AF-A0A0V0VJL8-F1
#
_entry.id   AF-A0A0V0VJL8-F1
#
_cell.length_a   1.000
_cell.length_b   1.000
_cell.length_c   1.000
_cell.angle_alpha   90.00
_cell.angle_beta   90.00
_cell.angle_gamma   90.00
#
_symmetry.space_group_name_H-M   'P 1'
#
loop_
_entity.id
_entity.type
_entity.pdbx_description
1 polymer ?
#
loop_
_entity_poly.entity_id
_entity_poly.type
_entity_poly.pdbx_seq_one_letter_code
_entity_poly.pdbx_strand_id
1 'polypeptide(L)'
;MKFIAVVCVLILLKTSTAQVATCQDDGGADTDWFFVYKPPNLLNTKIVKSGGNPTWNPSARNIDQDADHSIFRTMENFIRDQPNIKVLAYSDDPPNLLPQNEKSKAKGVLLVHSGADDKAAWFVHTVPKFLAHLGGYSWPAAETPKGHMFLCLLLSKAHLNSVAKAIRYQEPFIYANNLSPALLTQYNELSNLATGVEIRVTPFLEHAKFTTKSANGAAANIQAFGKHKKSYSDMYAKVLKNKLGASIIIWASSDTKSKSICKGQYQLRKVTSPLQLADSQVSREADSARWAVVDGKNIVCLTTNDYKATEKQIPGAAVCLENAAVYNIFLSREADSAKWALVEGKNTVCFTTNDYKTDERQIPGAAVCFENSDVYDAFTAIVILISLKACMAQVATCKDDADANIDWFFVYKPPNVLNTQIIKSERNPTWANSRASIDQGAGHSIVLTMAHYVQNNPRINAFAYSDDPPNLPPRNEKSKAKGVVLVDNGADAAAWFVHTASNFLAHLGGYSWPQSETTKGHMFLCLSLDKANLNLVGKAIRYQEPYIYANNLPPAILNQYIELSNLVNGVDVRITPFLEHAKFTTKAAHAVANIQAFGKHSKSFADMYARILKNKFAASIRIWASSDTRSKSICKGQYQLRKIASPMQFAGSQVSREADSASWAVVDGKNIVCLTTNDYKVGEKKIPGAAVCLENAGVYNAFSAAAANLEGCNK
;
A
#
# COMPACT_ATOMS: atom_id res chain seq x y z
N MET A 1 11.50 -36.43 -75.57
CA MET A 1 11.03 -37.23 -74.42
C MET A 1 10.14 -36.34 -73.58
N LYS A 2 8.90 -36.77 -73.34
CA LYS A 2 7.83 -35.97 -72.73
C LYS A 2 8.06 -35.87 -71.21
N PHE A 3 8.18 -34.65 -70.69
CA PHE A 3 8.11 -34.39 -69.26
C PHE A 3 6.65 -34.46 -68.82
N ILE A 4 6.31 -35.43 -67.97
CA ILE A 4 5.02 -35.51 -67.29
C ILE A 4 5.09 -34.53 -66.11
N ALA A 5 4.39 -33.40 -66.22
CA ALA A 5 4.14 -32.52 -65.09
C ALA A 5 3.10 -33.18 -64.18
N VAL A 6 3.54 -33.70 -63.04
CA VAL A 6 2.65 -34.15 -61.96
C VAL A 6 2.11 -32.89 -61.28
N VAL A 7 0.89 -32.51 -61.62
CA VAL A 7 0.13 -31.47 -60.91
C VAL A 7 -0.31 -32.06 -59.58
N CYS A 8 0.44 -31.80 -58.51
CA CYS A 8 -0.04 -32.00 -57.14
C CYS A 8 -1.12 -30.95 -56.84
N VAL A 9 -2.38 -31.34 -57.01
CA VAL A 9 -3.53 -30.58 -56.47
C VAL A 9 -3.51 -30.75 -54.95
N LEU A 10 -2.94 -29.77 -54.24
CA LEU A 10 -3.13 -29.60 -52.81
C LEU A 10 -4.58 -29.21 -52.56
N ILE A 11 -5.43 -30.21 -52.33
CA ILE A 11 -6.77 -30.02 -51.77
C ILE A 11 -6.55 -29.52 -50.34
N LEU A 12 -6.67 -28.20 -50.15
CA LEU A 12 -6.86 -27.58 -48.83
C LEU A 12 -8.17 -28.11 -48.25
N LEU A 13 -8.09 -29.27 -47.60
CA LEU A 13 -9.06 -29.68 -46.60
C LEU A 13 -9.02 -28.62 -45.49
N LYS A 14 -9.90 -27.62 -45.56
CA LYS A 14 -10.30 -26.87 -44.37
C LYS A 14 -10.80 -27.92 -43.39
N THR A 15 -9.95 -28.30 -42.45
CA THR A 15 -10.33 -29.15 -41.33
C THR A 15 -11.52 -28.47 -40.67
N SER A 16 -12.69 -29.11 -40.76
CA SER A 16 -13.85 -28.77 -39.96
C SER A 16 -13.39 -28.88 -38.51
N THR A 17 -13.06 -27.76 -37.89
CA THR A 17 -12.87 -27.69 -36.45
C THR A 17 -14.21 -28.06 -35.85
N ALA A 18 -14.27 -29.20 -35.15
CA ALA A 18 -15.47 -29.61 -34.44
C ALA A 18 -15.92 -28.43 -33.55
N GLN A 19 -17.23 -28.14 -33.53
CA GLN A 19 -17.79 -27.09 -32.69
C GLN A 19 -17.76 -27.60 -31.25
N VAL A 20 -16.92 -27.02 -30.39
CA VAL A 20 -16.76 -27.48 -29.00
C VAL A 20 -16.98 -26.34 -28.02
N ALA A 21 -17.78 -26.59 -26.97
CA ALA A 21 -17.94 -25.66 -25.84
C ALA A 21 -16.73 -25.80 -24.91
N THR A 22 -15.62 -25.14 -25.25
CA THR A 22 -14.32 -25.31 -24.56
C THR A 22 -13.62 -24.00 -24.28
N CYS A 23 -12.68 -24.01 -23.35
CA CYS A 23 -11.76 -22.91 -23.10
C CYS A 23 -10.56 -23.06 -24.04
N GLN A 24 -10.27 -22.04 -24.84
CA GLN A 24 -9.15 -22.06 -25.78
C GLN A 24 -8.09 -21.04 -25.41
N ASP A 25 -6.83 -21.45 -25.45
CA ASP A 25 -5.71 -20.55 -25.28
C ASP A 25 -5.43 -19.72 -26.54
N ASP A 26 -4.45 -18.82 -26.49
CA ASP A 26 -4.11 -17.94 -27.62
C ASP A 26 -3.65 -18.73 -28.88
N GLY A 27 -3.08 -19.92 -28.70
CA GLY A 27 -2.69 -20.84 -29.78
C GLY A 27 -3.85 -21.66 -30.36
N GLY A 28 -5.05 -21.54 -29.79
CA GLY A 28 -6.23 -22.30 -30.21
C GLY A 28 -6.30 -23.72 -29.63
N ALA A 29 -5.44 -24.05 -28.66
CA ALA A 29 -5.50 -25.34 -27.99
C ALA A 29 -6.53 -25.31 -26.84
N ASP A 30 -7.27 -26.41 -26.68
CA ASP A 30 -8.17 -26.62 -25.55
C ASP A 30 -7.37 -26.66 -24.23
N THR A 31 -7.86 -25.96 -23.22
CA THR A 31 -7.29 -25.92 -21.87
C THR A 31 -8.37 -26.16 -20.83
N ASP A 32 -8.02 -26.80 -19.71
CA ASP A 32 -8.95 -27.08 -18.61
C ASP A 32 -9.48 -25.78 -17.99
N TRP A 33 -8.59 -24.79 -17.89
CA TRP A 33 -8.90 -23.47 -17.38
C TRP A 33 -7.84 -22.45 -17.83
N PHE A 34 -8.20 -21.17 -17.78
CA PHE A 34 -7.23 -20.08 -17.86
C PHE A 34 -7.71 -18.86 -17.08
N PHE A 35 -6.77 -18.05 -16.60
CA PHE A 35 -6.99 -16.66 -16.24
C PHE A 35 -6.36 -15.75 -17.29
N VAL A 36 -7.04 -14.65 -17.60
CA VAL A 36 -6.44 -13.51 -18.30
C VAL A 36 -6.52 -12.29 -17.39
N TYR A 37 -5.42 -11.57 -17.25
CA TYR A 37 -5.37 -10.29 -16.59
C TYR A 37 -5.02 -9.18 -17.58
N LYS A 38 -5.82 -8.13 -17.57
CA LYS A 38 -5.63 -6.91 -18.35
C LYS A 38 -5.32 -5.77 -17.38
N PRO A 39 -4.10 -5.23 -17.34
CA PRO A 39 -3.74 -4.15 -16.42
C PRO A 39 -4.42 -2.80 -16.75
N PRO A 40 -4.45 -1.86 -15.78
CA PRO A 40 -4.88 -0.48 -16.03
C PRO A 40 -4.05 0.20 -17.11
N ASN A 41 -4.69 0.97 -17.99
CA ASN A 41 -4.07 1.76 -19.06
C ASN A 41 -3.32 0.98 -20.15
N LEU A 42 -3.38 -0.36 -20.14
CA LEU A 42 -2.75 -1.22 -21.14
C LEU A 42 -3.79 -2.07 -21.86
N LEU A 43 -3.60 -2.32 -23.15
CA LEU A 43 -4.42 -3.28 -23.92
C LEU A 43 -3.76 -4.66 -24.03
N ASN A 44 -2.44 -4.72 -23.81
CA ASN A 44 -1.71 -5.97 -23.67
C ASN A 44 -2.22 -6.71 -22.42
N THR A 45 -2.44 -8.01 -22.58
CA THR A 45 -2.90 -8.88 -21.49
C THR A 45 -1.85 -9.93 -21.17
N LYS A 46 -2.03 -10.55 -20.01
CA LYS A 46 -1.25 -11.71 -19.57
C LYS A 46 -2.21 -12.86 -19.36
N ILE A 47 -1.79 -14.06 -19.75
CA ILE A 47 -2.55 -15.30 -19.60
C ILE A 47 -1.78 -16.27 -18.71
N VAL A 48 -2.50 -16.96 -17.81
CA VAL A 48 -2.03 -18.16 -17.13
C VAL A 48 -3.06 -19.26 -17.38
N LYS A 49 -2.62 -20.44 -17.77
CA LYS A 49 -3.49 -21.54 -18.21
C LYS A 49 -3.10 -22.86 -17.56
N SER A 50 -4.00 -23.84 -17.65
CA SER A 50 -3.72 -25.19 -17.18
C SER A 50 -2.48 -25.78 -17.86
N GLY A 51 -1.66 -26.48 -17.08
CA GLY A 51 -0.36 -27.01 -17.50
C GLY A 51 0.50 -27.39 -16.29
N GLY A 52 1.68 -27.96 -16.53
CA GLY A 52 2.54 -28.49 -15.45
C GLY A 52 3.13 -27.41 -14.53
N ASN A 53 3.46 -26.23 -15.07
CA ASN A 53 3.96 -25.09 -14.29
C ASN A 53 3.34 -23.77 -14.81
N PRO A 54 2.07 -23.50 -14.48
CA PRO A 54 1.39 -22.28 -14.92
C PRO A 54 2.16 -21.03 -14.49
N THR A 55 2.36 -20.08 -15.39
CA THR A 55 2.94 -18.74 -15.15
C THR A 55 2.18 -17.68 -15.93
N TRP A 56 2.28 -16.41 -15.52
CA TRP A 56 1.80 -15.29 -16.34
C TRP A 56 2.67 -15.15 -17.58
N ASN A 57 2.10 -15.41 -18.75
CA ASN A 57 2.74 -15.21 -20.05
C ASN A 57 2.06 -14.07 -20.79
N PRO A 58 2.79 -13.27 -21.59
CA PRO A 58 2.16 -12.31 -22.50
C PRO A 58 1.16 -13.01 -23.39
N SER A 59 -0.03 -12.44 -23.54
CA SER A 59 -0.96 -12.91 -24.55
C SER A 59 -0.46 -12.60 -25.95
N ALA A 60 -0.87 -13.40 -26.93
CA ALA A 60 -0.39 -13.28 -28.30
C ALA A 60 -0.80 -11.96 -28.98
N ARG A 61 -1.93 -11.39 -28.56
CA ARG A 61 -2.50 -10.12 -29.07
C ARG A 61 -3.08 -9.29 -27.95
N ASN A 62 -3.36 -8.02 -28.25
CA ASN A 62 -4.09 -7.13 -27.35
C ASN A 62 -5.55 -7.57 -27.18
N ILE A 63 -6.16 -7.20 -26.06
CA ILE A 63 -7.56 -7.53 -25.75
C ILE A 63 -8.58 -6.90 -26.69
N ASP A 64 -8.23 -5.84 -27.42
CA ASP A 64 -9.12 -5.16 -28.37
C ASP A 64 -9.06 -5.74 -29.79
N GLN A 65 -8.28 -6.81 -30.00
CA GLN A 65 -8.13 -7.48 -31.28
C GLN A 65 -8.96 -8.77 -31.33
N ASP A 66 -9.52 -9.05 -32.51
CA ASP A 66 -10.48 -10.11 -32.79
C ASP A 66 -9.84 -11.43 -33.27
N ALA A 67 -8.52 -11.49 -33.43
CA ALA A 67 -7.82 -12.71 -33.82
C ALA A 67 -6.76 -13.11 -32.79
N ASP A 68 -6.52 -14.41 -32.65
CA ASP A 68 -5.43 -14.99 -31.87
C ASP A 68 -5.37 -14.63 -30.38
N HIS A 69 -6.49 -14.19 -29.79
CA HIS A 69 -6.63 -14.00 -28.34
C HIS A 69 -7.58 -15.06 -27.75
N SER A 70 -7.18 -15.70 -26.64
CA SER A 70 -7.92 -16.74 -25.90
C SER A 70 -9.38 -16.39 -25.61
N ILE A 71 -9.64 -15.17 -25.10
CA ILE A 71 -11.00 -14.65 -24.89
C ILE A 71 -11.83 -14.69 -26.19
N PHE A 72 -11.30 -14.15 -27.30
CA PHE A 72 -12.01 -14.19 -28.58
C PHE A 72 -12.28 -15.62 -29.03
N ARG A 73 -11.26 -16.49 -29.03
CA ARG A 73 -11.39 -17.89 -29.46
C ARG A 73 -12.44 -18.64 -28.66
N THR A 74 -12.37 -18.52 -27.33
CA THR A 74 -13.35 -19.13 -26.41
C THR A 74 -14.77 -18.60 -26.66
N MET A 75 -14.91 -17.30 -26.95
CA MET A 75 -16.21 -16.65 -27.17
C MET A 75 -16.66 -16.66 -28.64
N GLU A 76 -15.93 -17.30 -29.56
CA GLU A 76 -16.27 -17.31 -30.99
C GLU A 76 -17.70 -17.85 -31.22
N ASN A 77 -18.04 -18.94 -30.52
CA ASN A 77 -19.37 -19.58 -30.57
C ASN A 77 -20.48 -18.78 -29.87
N PHE A 78 -20.15 -17.67 -29.20
CA PHE A 78 -21.11 -16.77 -28.55
C PHE A 78 -21.38 -15.52 -29.40
N ILE A 79 -20.37 -15.05 -30.14
CA ILE A 79 -20.50 -13.92 -31.08
C ILE A 79 -21.01 -14.33 -32.46
N ARG A 80 -20.96 -15.63 -32.77
CA ARG A 80 -21.52 -16.23 -33.98
C ARG A 80 -22.49 -17.33 -33.58
N ASP A 81 -23.65 -17.38 -34.21
CA ASP A 81 -24.63 -18.44 -33.94
C ASP A 81 -24.08 -19.77 -34.44
N GLN A 82 -24.05 -20.77 -33.55
CA GLN A 82 -23.55 -22.10 -33.84
C GLN A 82 -24.59 -23.14 -33.39
N PRO A 83 -25.04 -24.04 -34.28
CA PRO A 83 -26.20 -24.90 -34.01
C PRO A 83 -25.99 -25.80 -32.79
N ASN A 84 -24.75 -26.28 -32.59
CA ASN A 84 -24.41 -27.23 -31.53
C ASN A 84 -24.00 -26.59 -30.19
N ILE A 85 -23.90 -25.26 -30.10
CA ILE A 85 -23.50 -24.57 -28.88
C ILE A 85 -24.64 -23.70 -28.39
N LYS A 86 -25.13 -23.99 -27.19
CA LYS A 86 -26.14 -23.17 -26.53
C LYS A 86 -25.50 -22.32 -25.45
N VAL A 87 -26.05 -21.15 -25.24
CA VAL A 87 -25.48 -20.09 -24.44
C VAL A 87 -26.49 -19.56 -23.43
N LEU A 88 -25.99 -19.22 -22.25
CA LEU A 88 -26.67 -18.40 -21.27
C LEU A 88 -25.68 -17.36 -20.78
N ALA A 89 -25.98 -16.07 -20.95
CA ALA A 89 -25.11 -14.98 -20.58
C ALA A 89 -25.80 -14.01 -19.63
N TYR A 90 -25.02 -13.53 -18.67
CA TYR A 90 -25.50 -12.71 -17.58
C TYR A 90 -24.55 -11.54 -17.30
N SER A 91 -25.11 -10.37 -16.98
CA SER A 91 -24.35 -9.16 -16.68
C SER A 91 -25.27 -8.10 -16.06
N ASP A 92 -24.76 -7.35 -15.09
CA ASP A 92 -25.36 -6.12 -14.56
C ASP A 92 -25.19 -4.91 -15.47
N ASP A 93 -24.27 -4.96 -16.44
CA ASP A 93 -24.09 -3.90 -17.43
C ASP A 93 -23.78 -4.53 -18.80
N PRO A 94 -24.76 -5.18 -19.45
CA PRO A 94 -24.55 -5.79 -20.76
C PRO A 94 -24.45 -4.71 -21.88
N PRO A 95 -23.71 -4.98 -22.95
CA PRO A 95 -23.62 -4.05 -24.08
C PRO A 95 -24.99 -3.83 -24.73
N ASN A 96 -25.19 -2.62 -25.27
CA ASN A 96 -26.41 -2.21 -25.99
C ASN A 96 -27.72 -2.24 -25.17
N LEU A 97 -27.62 -2.36 -23.85
CA LEU A 97 -28.73 -2.32 -22.92
C LEU A 97 -28.47 -1.29 -21.82
N LEU A 98 -29.54 -0.86 -21.15
CA LEU A 98 -29.39 0.01 -19.97
C LEU A 98 -28.81 -0.81 -18.80
N PRO A 99 -27.97 -0.20 -17.95
CA PRO A 99 -27.41 -0.87 -16.78
C PRO A 99 -28.51 -1.45 -15.88
N GLN A 100 -28.35 -2.70 -15.49
CA GLN A 100 -29.25 -3.49 -14.64
C GLN A 100 -28.70 -3.58 -13.20
N ASN A 101 -28.18 -2.45 -12.72
CA ASN A 101 -27.38 -2.30 -11.48
C ASN A 101 -28.15 -2.58 -10.17
N GLU A 102 -29.35 -3.15 -10.23
CA GLU A 102 -30.28 -3.19 -9.10
C GLU A 102 -30.07 -4.37 -8.15
N LYS A 103 -29.37 -5.43 -8.59
CA LYS A 103 -29.26 -6.67 -7.80
C LYS A 103 -27.84 -7.20 -7.72
N SER A 104 -27.19 -7.52 -8.83
CA SER A 104 -25.89 -8.22 -8.84
C SER A 104 -24.79 -7.39 -9.48
N LYS A 105 -23.53 -7.79 -9.29
CA LYS A 105 -22.36 -7.32 -10.07
C LYS A 105 -21.77 -8.40 -10.98
N ALA A 106 -22.47 -9.54 -11.08
CA ALA A 106 -21.99 -10.75 -11.73
C ALA A 106 -22.04 -10.63 -13.25
N LYS A 107 -20.96 -11.04 -13.91
CA LYS A 107 -20.86 -11.08 -15.38
C LYS A 107 -20.23 -12.36 -15.86
N GLY A 108 -20.79 -12.97 -16.91
CA GLY A 108 -20.26 -14.21 -17.46
C GLY A 108 -21.14 -14.84 -18.53
N VAL A 109 -20.62 -15.93 -19.10
CA VAL A 109 -21.23 -16.71 -20.17
C VAL A 109 -21.06 -18.19 -19.86
N LEU A 110 -22.13 -18.96 -20.02
CA LEU A 110 -22.11 -20.41 -19.97
C LEU A 110 -22.35 -20.93 -21.39
N LEU A 111 -21.36 -21.64 -21.94
CA LEU A 111 -21.44 -22.33 -23.23
C LEU A 111 -21.70 -23.81 -22.97
N VAL A 112 -22.68 -24.41 -23.63
CA VAL A 112 -23.09 -25.80 -23.43
C VAL A 112 -23.25 -26.46 -24.79
N HIS A 113 -22.53 -27.55 -25.04
CA HIS A 113 -22.75 -28.32 -26.25
C HIS A 113 -24.14 -29.00 -26.20
N SER A 114 -24.97 -28.87 -27.25
CA SER A 114 -26.34 -29.45 -27.27
C SER A 114 -26.39 -30.93 -27.63
N GLY A 115 -25.40 -31.43 -28.38
CA GLY A 115 -25.30 -32.84 -28.78
C GLY A 115 -24.66 -33.75 -27.73
N ALA A 116 -24.20 -34.93 -28.16
CA ALA A 116 -23.64 -35.97 -27.28
C ALA A 116 -22.31 -35.59 -26.58
N ASP A 117 -21.57 -34.62 -27.09
CA ASP A 117 -20.34 -34.16 -26.43
C ASP A 117 -20.66 -33.58 -25.04
N ASP A 118 -20.04 -34.13 -24.01
CA ASP A 118 -20.24 -33.76 -22.60
C ASP A 118 -19.38 -32.55 -22.21
N LYS A 119 -19.18 -31.59 -23.11
CA LYS A 119 -18.39 -30.37 -22.83
C LYS A 119 -19.29 -29.15 -22.62
N ALA A 120 -18.92 -28.37 -21.63
CA ALA A 120 -19.45 -27.04 -21.35
C ALA A 120 -18.29 -26.13 -20.90
N ALA A 121 -18.42 -24.82 -21.09
CA ALA A 121 -17.44 -23.84 -20.62
C ALA A 121 -18.14 -22.75 -19.80
N TRP A 122 -17.56 -22.43 -18.64
CA TRP A 122 -18.02 -21.31 -17.81
C TRP A 122 -16.99 -20.19 -17.82
N PHE A 123 -17.39 -19.06 -18.41
CA PHE A 123 -16.58 -17.87 -18.57
C PHE A 123 -17.07 -16.77 -17.63
N VAL A 124 -16.17 -16.18 -16.84
CA VAL A 124 -16.44 -15.14 -15.84
C VAL A 124 -15.53 -13.94 -16.10
N HIS A 125 -16.06 -12.72 -16.01
CA HIS A 125 -15.28 -11.50 -16.22
C HIS A 125 -15.74 -10.34 -15.33
N THR A 126 -14.95 -9.26 -15.30
CA THR A 126 -15.27 -8.04 -14.52
C THR A 126 -15.63 -6.82 -15.37
N VAL A 127 -15.63 -6.96 -16.69
CA VAL A 127 -15.78 -5.85 -17.65
C VAL A 127 -17.26 -5.45 -17.86
N PRO A 128 -17.68 -4.20 -17.59
CA PRO A 128 -18.98 -3.69 -18.00
C PRO A 128 -19.05 -3.44 -19.51
N LYS A 129 -20.26 -3.47 -20.08
CA LYS A 129 -20.53 -3.32 -21.53
C LYS A 129 -19.77 -4.32 -22.41
N PHE A 130 -19.52 -5.50 -21.87
CA PHE A 130 -18.87 -6.64 -22.51
C PHE A 130 -19.68 -7.90 -22.16
N LEU A 131 -20.01 -8.83 -23.06
CA LEU A 131 -19.73 -8.98 -24.49
C LEU A 131 -21.06 -9.16 -25.24
N ALA A 132 -21.18 -8.71 -26.49
CA ALA A 132 -22.47 -8.72 -27.19
C ALA A 132 -22.79 -10.12 -27.76
N HIS A 133 -23.94 -10.69 -27.40
CA HIS A 133 -24.41 -11.94 -28.00
C HIS A 133 -24.79 -11.71 -29.47
N LEU A 134 -24.20 -12.50 -30.38
CA LEU A 134 -24.33 -12.31 -31.84
C LEU A 134 -23.93 -10.91 -32.35
N GLY A 135 -23.21 -10.15 -31.52
CA GLY A 135 -22.53 -8.91 -31.90
C GLY A 135 -21.05 -9.21 -31.99
N GLY A 136 -20.36 -8.67 -32.99
CA GLY A 136 -18.92 -8.87 -33.16
C GLY A 136 -18.13 -8.57 -31.88
N TYR A 137 -16.93 -9.15 -31.79
CA TYR A 137 -16.04 -8.90 -30.65
C TYR A 137 -15.66 -7.41 -30.59
N SER A 138 -15.85 -6.80 -29.43
CA SER A 138 -15.53 -5.38 -29.22
C SER A 138 -15.13 -5.13 -27.78
N TRP A 139 -14.02 -4.40 -27.60
CA TRP A 139 -13.54 -3.96 -26.31
C TRP A 139 -14.14 -2.59 -25.93
N PRO A 140 -14.75 -2.44 -24.75
CA PRO A 140 -15.27 -1.16 -24.30
C PRO A 140 -14.12 -0.20 -23.93
N ALA A 141 -13.87 0.81 -24.76
CA ALA A 141 -12.77 1.77 -24.59
C ALA A 141 -12.76 2.48 -23.22
N ALA A 142 -13.94 2.69 -22.61
CA ALA A 142 -14.06 3.27 -21.27
C ALA A 142 -13.43 2.42 -20.16
N GLU A 143 -13.18 1.14 -20.42
CA GLU A 143 -12.57 0.19 -19.49
C GLU A 143 -11.07 0.02 -19.76
N THR A 144 -10.50 0.70 -20.76
CA THR A 144 -9.04 0.76 -20.98
C THR A 144 -8.26 1.30 -19.77
N PRO A 145 -8.73 2.33 -19.04
CA PRO A 145 -8.02 2.82 -17.85
C PRO A 145 -8.06 1.89 -16.63
N LYS A 146 -8.85 0.81 -16.65
CA LYS A 146 -9.04 -0.09 -15.49
C LYS A 146 -8.43 -1.48 -15.67
N GLY A 147 -8.03 -2.08 -14.57
CA GLY A 147 -7.64 -3.49 -14.49
C GLY A 147 -8.85 -4.43 -14.58
N HIS A 148 -8.74 -5.54 -15.29
CA HIS A 148 -9.79 -6.56 -15.43
C HIS A 148 -9.24 -7.97 -15.40
N MET A 149 -10.03 -8.90 -14.88
CA MET A 149 -9.70 -10.32 -14.79
C MET A 149 -10.78 -11.15 -15.46
N PHE A 150 -10.35 -12.20 -16.14
CA PHE A 150 -11.20 -13.19 -16.80
C PHE A 150 -10.81 -14.57 -16.32
N LEU A 151 -11.79 -15.45 -16.19
CA LEU A 151 -11.61 -16.86 -15.87
C LEU A 151 -12.45 -17.70 -16.83
N CYS A 152 -11.86 -18.71 -17.44
CA CYS A 152 -12.58 -19.75 -18.14
C CYS A 152 -12.35 -21.10 -17.46
N LEU A 153 -13.41 -21.88 -17.30
CA LEU A 153 -13.38 -23.25 -16.81
C LEU A 153 -14.04 -24.19 -17.82
N LEU A 154 -13.33 -25.23 -18.24
CA LEU A 154 -13.87 -26.35 -19.00
C LEU A 154 -14.55 -27.33 -18.05
N LEU A 155 -15.78 -27.74 -18.36
CA LEU A 155 -16.67 -28.49 -17.49
C LEU A 155 -17.26 -29.71 -18.21
N SER A 156 -17.55 -30.74 -17.42
CA SER A 156 -18.53 -31.77 -17.79
C SER A 156 -19.94 -31.21 -17.60
N LYS A 157 -20.91 -31.67 -18.40
CA LYS A 157 -22.31 -31.27 -18.22
C LYS A 157 -22.88 -31.73 -16.87
N ALA A 158 -22.29 -32.76 -16.27
CA ALA A 158 -22.63 -33.23 -14.93
C ALA A 158 -22.54 -32.12 -13.86
N HIS A 159 -21.71 -31.09 -14.06
CA HIS A 159 -21.55 -29.96 -13.14
C HIS A 159 -22.44 -28.76 -13.45
N LEU A 160 -23.27 -28.79 -14.50
CA LEU A 160 -24.12 -27.66 -14.90
C LEU A 160 -25.09 -27.25 -13.81
N ASN A 161 -25.71 -28.19 -13.09
CA ASN A 161 -26.62 -27.84 -12.00
C ASN A 161 -25.89 -27.13 -10.85
N SER A 162 -24.67 -27.56 -10.51
CA SER A 162 -23.86 -26.94 -9.47
C SER A 162 -23.46 -25.50 -9.85
N VAL A 163 -23.02 -25.30 -11.09
CA VAL A 163 -22.66 -23.98 -11.63
C VAL A 163 -23.89 -23.08 -11.72
N ALA A 164 -24.99 -23.58 -12.30
CA ALA A 164 -26.23 -22.82 -12.46
C ALA A 164 -26.80 -22.37 -11.11
N LYS A 165 -26.78 -23.24 -10.10
CA LYS A 165 -27.21 -22.90 -8.74
C LYS A 165 -26.31 -21.83 -8.12
N ALA A 166 -24.99 -21.94 -8.25
CA ALA A 166 -24.05 -20.91 -7.78
C ALA A 166 -24.27 -19.56 -8.48
N ILE A 167 -24.59 -19.55 -9.79
CA ILE A 167 -24.94 -18.35 -10.55
C ILE A 167 -26.29 -17.77 -10.07
N ARG A 168 -27.32 -18.61 -9.93
CA ARG A 168 -28.67 -18.20 -9.52
C ARG A 168 -28.70 -17.49 -8.17
N TYR A 169 -27.87 -17.93 -7.22
CA TYR A 169 -27.73 -17.28 -5.92
C TYR A 169 -27.17 -15.85 -6.00
N GLN A 170 -26.55 -15.46 -7.11
CA GLN A 170 -26.06 -14.10 -7.33
C GLN A 170 -27.15 -13.13 -7.80
N GLU A 171 -28.37 -13.62 -8.07
CA GLU A 171 -29.47 -12.85 -8.66
C GLU A 171 -29.06 -12.05 -9.91
N PRO A 172 -28.37 -12.65 -10.90
CA PRO A 172 -27.86 -11.91 -12.03
C PRO A 172 -28.97 -11.62 -13.06
N PHE A 173 -28.77 -10.59 -13.87
CA PHE A 173 -29.62 -10.32 -15.03
C PHE A 173 -29.16 -11.16 -16.22
N ILE A 174 -30.05 -11.97 -16.79
CA ILE A 174 -29.78 -12.81 -17.98
C ILE A 174 -30.12 -11.98 -19.23
N TYR A 175 -29.11 -11.64 -20.03
CA TYR A 175 -29.29 -10.80 -21.22
C TYR A 175 -29.29 -11.59 -22.54
N ALA A 176 -28.83 -12.85 -22.52
CA ALA A 176 -28.94 -13.76 -23.65
C ALA A 176 -29.13 -15.20 -23.16
N ASN A 177 -30.04 -15.93 -23.81
CA ASN A 177 -30.33 -17.33 -23.50
C ASN A 177 -30.91 -18.02 -24.74
N ASN A 178 -30.28 -19.09 -25.21
CA ASN A 178 -30.82 -19.95 -26.27
C ASN A 178 -30.76 -21.46 -25.90
N LEU A 179 -30.73 -21.77 -24.60
CA LEU A 179 -30.70 -23.14 -24.10
C LEU A 179 -31.88 -23.96 -24.63
N SER A 180 -31.60 -25.15 -25.16
CA SER A 180 -32.62 -26.03 -25.72
C SER A 180 -33.54 -26.59 -24.63
N PRO A 181 -34.83 -26.87 -24.93
CA PRO A 181 -35.75 -27.51 -24.00
C PRO A 181 -35.20 -28.80 -23.38
N ALA A 182 -34.52 -29.63 -24.17
CA ALA A 182 -33.90 -30.88 -23.69
C ALA A 182 -32.88 -30.64 -22.55
N LEU A 183 -32.02 -29.63 -22.69
CA LEU A 183 -31.09 -29.23 -21.63
C LEU A 183 -31.83 -28.74 -20.38
N LEU A 184 -32.89 -27.94 -20.55
CA LEU A 184 -33.66 -27.41 -19.42
C LEU A 184 -34.41 -28.51 -18.66
N THR A 185 -34.94 -29.51 -19.36
CA THR A 185 -35.55 -30.70 -18.74
C THR A 185 -34.54 -31.55 -17.99
N GLN A 186 -33.33 -31.70 -18.55
CA GLN A 186 -32.28 -32.53 -17.94
C GLN A 186 -31.64 -31.86 -16.71
N TYR A 187 -31.46 -30.54 -16.73
CA TYR A 187 -30.74 -29.79 -15.70
C TYR A 187 -31.67 -28.80 -15.00
N ASN A 188 -32.31 -29.22 -13.90
CA ASN A 188 -33.31 -28.41 -13.22
C ASN A 188 -32.77 -27.05 -12.76
N GLU A 189 -31.54 -26.99 -12.23
CA GLU A 189 -30.99 -25.74 -11.69
C GLU A 189 -30.62 -24.78 -12.82
N LEU A 190 -30.22 -25.33 -13.97
CA LEU A 190 -30.04 -24.57 -15.21
C LEU A 190 -31.37 -24.00 -15.70
N SER A 191 -32.45 -24.79 -15.66
CA SER A 191 -33.80 -24.32 -15.96
C SER A 191 -34.26 -23.22 -14.99
N ASN A 192 -34.02 -23.40 -13.69
CA ASN A 192 -34.35 -22.40 -12.67
C ASN A 192 -33.59 -21.09 -12.87
N LEU A 193 -32.31 -21.16 -13.26
CA LEU A 193 -31.52 -19.98 -13.62
C LEU A 193 -32.09 -19.30 -14.88
N ALA A 194 -32.32 -20.08 -15.94
CA ALA A 194 -32.79 -19.58 -17.23
C ALA A 194 -34.17 -18.91 -17.17
N THR A 195 -35.05 -19.40 -16.28
CA THR A 195 -36.42 -18.89 -16.09
C THR A 195 -36.54 -17.90 -14.92
N GLY A 196 -35.46 -17.62 -14.20
CA GLY A 196 -35.44 -16.62 -13.12
C GLY A 196 -36.16 -17.05 -11.84
N VAL A 197 -36.19 -18.35 -11.52
CA VAL A 197 -36.83 -18.86 -10.29
C VAL A 197 -36.13 -18.32 -9.05
N GLU A 198 -36.89 -17.60 -8.23
CA GLU A 198 -36.39 -16.97 -7.01
C GLU A 198 -35.88 -17.97 -5.96
N ILE A 199 -34.89 -17.55 -5.17
CA ILE A 199 -34.46 -18.26 -3.95
C ILE A 199 -35.36 -17.84 -2.78
N ARG A 200 -36.22 -18.75 -2.34
CA ARG A 200 -37.18 -18.50 -1.25
C ARG A 200 -36.83 -19.19 0.06
N VAL A 201 -36.01 -20.24 0.01
CA VAL A 201 -35.73 -21.11 1.16
C VAL A 201 -34.28 -20.96 1.62
N THR A 202 -34.05 -21.08 2.93
CA THR A 202 -32.71 -21.09 3.52
C THR A 202 -32.03 -22.44 3.29
N PRO A 203 -30.68 -22.49 3.25
CA PRO A 203 -29.74 -21.39 3.43
C PRO A 203 -29.62 -20.47 2.20
N PHE A 204 -29.48 -19.16 2.42
CA PHE A 204 -29.25 -18.14 1.38
C PHE A 204 -27.79 -18.08 0.90
N LEU A 205 -27.06 -19.19 1.03
CA LEU A 205 -25.69 -19.37 0.61
C LEU A 205 -25.54 -20.74 -0.05
N GLU A 206 -24.95 -20.76 -1.24
CA GLU A 206 -24.60 -21.98 -1.99
C GLU A 206 -23.08 -22.17 -1.95
N HIS A 207 -22.66 -23.43 -1.82
CA HIS A 207 -21.25 -23.84 -1.92
C HIS A 207 -21.18 -25.17 -2.66
N ALA A 208 -20.76 -25.11 -3.92
CA ALA A 208 -20.54 -26.26 -4.76
C ALA A 208 -19.04 -26.58 -4.85
N LYS A 209 -18.70 -27.87 -4.91
CA LYS A 209 -17.35 -28.38 -5.18
C LYS A 209 -17.42 -29.35 -6.35
N PHE A 210 -16.55 -29.17 -7.33
CA PHE A 210 -16.48 -30.00 -8.53
C PHE A 210 -15.10 -29.89 -9.16
N THR A 211 -14.86 -30.58 -10.26
CA THR A 211 -13.59 -30.52 -10.99
C THR A 211 -13.78 -30.00 -12.40
N THR A 212 -12.74 -29.40 -12.98
CA THR A 212 -12.74 -29.13 -14.42
C THR A 212 -12.77 -30.45 -15.20
N LYS A 213 -13.23 -30.40 -16.45
CA LYS A 213 -13.04 -31.50 -17.38
C LYS A 213 -11.65 -31.36 -18.01
N SER A 214 -10.83 -32.40 -17.87
CA SER A 214 -9.47 -32.38 -18.39
C SER A 214 -9.47 -32.37 -19.92
N ALA A 215 -8.78 -31.38 -20.49
CA ALA A 215 -8.42 -31.32 -21.90
C ALA A 215 -7.02 -31.88 -22.13
N ASN A 216 -6.04 -31.53 -21.29
CA ASN A 216 -4.61 -31.84 -21.52
C ASN A 216 -3.80 -32.08 -20.22
N GLY A 217 -4.44 -32.44 -19.10
CA GLY A 217 -3.73 -32.58 -17.81
C GLY A 217 -4.57 -33.18 -16.67
N ALA A 218 -4.21 -32.83 -15.42
CA ALA A 218 -5.01 -33.20 -14.27
C ALA A 218 -6.15 -32.19 -14.06
N ALA A 219 -7.37 -32.69 -13.91
CA ALA A 219 -8.54 -31.87 -13.61
C ALA A 219 -8.28 -31.04 -12.34
N ALA A 220 -8.65 -29.75 -12.38
CA ALA A 220 -8.46 -28.85 -11.25
C ALA A 220 -9.69 -28.86 -10.34
N ASN A 221 -9.47 -28.82 -9.02
CA ASN A 221 -10.58 -28.69 -8.07
C ASN A 221 -11.10 -27.25 -8.07
N ILE A 222 -12.42 -27.13 -8.21
CA ILE A 222 -13.15 -25.87 -8.21
C ILE A 222 -14.11 -25.84 -7.04
N GLN A 223 -14.19 -24.67 -6.38
CA GLN A 223 -15.25 -24.37 -5.43
C GLN A 223 -15.99 -23.12 -5.88
N ALA A 224 -17.30 -23.23 -6.09
CA ALA A 224 -18.15 -22.11 -6.46
C ALA A 224 -19.05 -21.73 -5.28
N PHE A 225 -19.02 -20.46 -4.91
CA PHE A 225 -19.84 -19.89 -3.86
C PHE A 225 -20.86 -18.95 -4.46
N GLY A 226 -22.12 -19.07 -4.06
CA GLY A 226 -23.19 -18.15 -4.44
C GLY A 226 -23.82 -17.54 -3.19
N LYS A 227 -23.85 -16.21 -3.09
CA LYS A 227 -24.43 -15.47 -1.97
C LYS A 227 -25.64 -14.68 -2.43
N HIS A 228 -26.80 -14.97 -1.84
CA HIS A 228 -28.05 -14.26 -2.10
C HIS A 228 -28.21 -13.01 -1.20
N LYS A 229 -28.97 -11.99 -1.63
CA LYS A 229 -29.13 -10.73 -0.86
C LYS A 229 -29.64 -10.93 0.56
N LYS A 230 -30.53 -11.92 0.74
CA LYS A 230 -31.14 -12.29 2.03
C LYS A 230 -30.15 -12.95 3.01
N SER A 231 -28.93 -13.25 2.59
CA SER A 231 -27.90 -13.82 3.49
C SER A 231 -27.28 -12.79 4.44
N TYR A 232 -27.33 -11.50 4.10
CA TYR A 232 -26.68 -10.39 4.82
C TYR A 232 -25.21 -10.69 5.22
N SER A 233 -24.53 -11.54 4.44
CA SER A 233 -23.21 -12.06 4.77
C SER A 233 -22.11 -11.35 4.01
N ASP A 234 -20.98 -11.14 4.66
CA ASP A 234 -19.79 -10.62 4.00
C ASP A 234 -19.12 -11.75 3.20
N MET A 235 -18.85 -11.51 1.91
CA MET A 235 -18.28 -12.54 1.02
C MET A 235 -16.92 -13.04 1.52
N TYR A 236 -16.09 -12.17 2.10
CA TYR A 236 -14.75 -12.54 2.52
C TYR A 236 -14.75 -13.05 3.97
N ALA A 237 -15.18 -12.21 4.90
CA ALA A 237 -15.09 -12.44 6.33
C ALA A 237 -16.04 -13.53 6.85
N LYS A 238 -17.23 -13.69 6.25
CA LYS A 238 -18.25 -14.66 6.69
C LYS A 238 -18.40 -15.86 5.76
N VAL A 239 -18.25 -15.67 4.45
CA VAL A 239 -18.39 -16.76 3.48
C VAL A 239 -17.04 -17.46 3.28
N LEU A 240 -16.12 -16.84 2.53
CA LEU A 240 -14.86 -17.47 2.13
C LEU A 240 -14.03 -17.93 3.33
N LYS A 241 -13.69 -17.02 4.26
CA LYS A 241 -12.83 -17.31 5.41
C LYS A 241 -13.35 -18.47 6.27
N ASN A 242 -14.65 -18.50 6.54
CA ASN A 242 -15.25 -19.50 7.43
C ASN A 242 -15.57 -20.82 6.71
N LYS A 243 -16.06 -20.77 5.47
CA LYS A 243 -16.37 -21.99 4.69
C LYS A 243 -15.13 -22.70 4.20
N LEU A 244 -14.09 -21.94 3.89
CA LEU A 244 -12.78 -22.50 3.57
C LEU A 244 -11.97 -22.80 4.82
N GLY A 245 -12.36 -22.28 6.00
CA GLY A 245 -11.71 -22.61 7.27
C GLY A 245 -10.21 -22.34 7.24
N ALA A 246 -9.83 -21.16 6.77
CA ALA A 246 -8.43 -20.74 6.63
C ALA A 246 -8.33 -19.22 6.64
N SER A 247 -7.15 -18.71 6.96
CA SER A 247 -6.82 -17.29 6.77
C SER A 247 -6.84 -16.96 5.28
N ILE A 248 -7.30 -15.75 4.94
CA ILE A 248 -7.38 -15.28 3.56
C ILE A 248 -6.70 -13.93 3.39
N ILE A 249 -6.08 -13.73 2.24
CA ILE A 249 -5.55 -12.45 1.78
C ILE A 249 -6.41 -11.98 0.61
N ILE A 250 -6.86 -10.73 0.60
CA ILE A 250 -7.86 -10.23 -0.35
C ILE A 250 -7.37 -9.00 -1.12
N TRP A 251 -7.77 -8.93 -2.39
CA TRP A 251 -7.69 -7.76 -3.25
C TRP A 251 -9.10 -7.42 -3.74
N ALA A 252 -9.71 -6.37 -3.21
CA ALA A 252 -10.97 -5.82 -3.68
C ALA A 252 -11.09 -4.35 -3.23
N SER A 253 -11.91 -3.54 -3.91
CA SER A 253 -12.25 -2.20 -3.43
C SER A 253 -12.81 -2.29 -2.00
N SER A 254 -12.36 -1.42 -1.08
CA SER A 254 -12.78 -1.50 0.34
C SER A 254 -13.10 -0.14 0.92
N ASP A 255 -14.02 -0.08 1.90
CA ASP A 255 -14.33 1.13 2.65
C ASP A 255 -13.51 1.23 3.95
N THR A 256 -13.59 2.38 4.63
CA THR A 256 -12.89 2.63 5.90
C THR A 256 -13.41 1.77 7.07
N LYS A 257 -14.62 1.21 6.93
CA LYS A 257 -15.29 0.38 7.95
C LYS A 257 -14.82 -1.07 7.87
N SER A 258 -14.50 -1.56 6.67
CA SER A 258 -14.11 -2.95 6.39
C SER A 258 -12.60 -3.09 6.51
N LYS A 259 -12.17 -3.32 7.76
CA LYS A 259 -10.76 -3.47 8.17
C LYS A 259 -10.32 -4.93 8.08
N SER A 260 -9.01 -5.14 7.96
CA SER A 260 -8.42 -6.47 8.13
C SER A 260 -8.77 -7.06 9.50
N ILE A 261 -8.98 -8.37 9.55
CA ILE A 261 -9.34 -9.12 10.75
C ILE A 261 -8.10 -9.91 11.18
N CYS A 262 -7.38 -9.41 12.17
CA CYS A 262 -6.11 -10.01 12.63
C CYS A 262 -6.25 -10.79 13.95
N LYS A 263 -7.48 -11.04 14.41
CA LYS A 263 -7.79 -11.77 15.66
C LYS A 263 -8.77 -12.90 15.39
N GLY A 264 -8.70 -13.96 16.20
CA GLY A 264 -9.51 -15.19 16.06
C GLY A 264 -8.79 -16.30 15.29
N GLN A 265 -9.47 -17.44 15.12
CA GLN A 265 -8.88 -18.66 14.52
C GLN A 265 -8.37 -18.44 13.09
N TYR A 266 -9.09 -17.64 12.29
CA TYR A 266 -8.72 -17.34 10.89
C TYR A 266 -8.68 -15.83 10.65
N GLN A 267 -7.62 -15.39 9.99
CA GLN A 267 -7.36 -13.98 9.68
C GLN A 267 -7.93 -13.59 8.30
N LEU A 268 -8.21 -12.31 8.11
CA LEU A 268 -8.49 -11.71 6.82
C LEU A 268 -7.57 -10.52 6.64
N ARG A 269 -6.64 -10.59 5.69
CA ARG A 269 -5.67 -9.55 5.40
C ARG A 269 -6.02 -8.90 4.08
N LYS A 270 -5.91 -7.58 4.00
CA LYS A 270 -6.04 -6.85 2.72
C LYS A 270 -4.64 -6.69 2.16
N VAL A 271 -4.45 -7.01 0.89
CA VAL A 271 -3.20 -6.68 0.19
C VAL A 271 -3.00 -5.16 0.25
N THR A 272 -1.77 -4.69 0.40
CA THR A 272 -1.49 -3.25 0.34
C THR A 272 -1.59 -2.77 -1.11
N SER A 273 -2.25 -1.64 -1.34
CA SER A 273 -2.27 -0.97 -2.65
C SER A 273 -1.10 0.03 -2.70
N PRO A 274 -0.32 0.12 -3.78
CA PRO A 274 -0.40 -0.69 -5.00
C PRO A 274 0.24 -2.08 -4.85
N LEU A 275 -0.16 -3.04 -5.70
CA LEU A 275 0.40 -4.40 -5.79
C LEU A 275 1.09 -4.61 -7.14
N GLN A 276 2.04 -5.55 -7.22
CA GLN A 276 2.57 -6.03 -8.50
C GLN A 276 1.80 -7.27 -8.96
N LEU A 277 1.00 -7.14 -10.02
CA LEU A 277 0.22 -8.23 -10.61
C LEU A 277 0.54 -8.36 -12.11
N ALA A 278 0.93 -9.57 -12.54
CA ALA A 278 1.29 -9.87 -13.93
C ALA A 278 2.28 -8.87 -14.56
N ASP A 279 3.35 -8.56 -13.80
CA ASP A 279 4.42 -7.60 -14.15
C ASP A 279 3.95 -6.14 -14.28
N SER A 280 2.79 -5.79 -13.71
CA SER A 280 2.27 -4.42 -13.68
C SER A 280 2.00 -3.96 -12.26
N GLN A 281 2.35 -2.71 -11.96
CA GLN A 281 1.97 -2.07 -10.70
C GLN A 281 0.52 -1.58 -10.80
N VAL A 282 -0.33 -2.08 -9.90
CA VAL A 282 -1.77 -1.88 -9.96
C VAL A 282 -2.23 -1.30 -8.64
N SER A 283 -2.91 -0.14 -8.70
CA SER A 283 -3.64 0.38 -7.55
C SER A 283 -5.04 -0.23 -7.50
N ARG A 284 -5.55 -0.41 -6.27
CA ARG A 284 -6.87 -0.96 -6.00
C ARG A 284 -8.00 -0.11 -6.60
N GLU A 285 -7.78 1.20 -6.72
CA GLU A 285 -8.75 2.16 -7.25
C GLU A 285 -8.84 2.08 -8.78
N ALA A 286 -7.76 1.64 -9.42
CA ALA A 286 -7.69 1.45 -10.87
C ALA A 286 -8.00 0.01 -11.29
N ASP A 287 -8.37 -0.91 -10.39
CA ASP A 287 -8.59 -2.32 -10.70
C ASP A 287 -10.01 -2.78 -10.38
N SER A 288 -10.69 -3.31 -11.39
CA SER A 288 -12.02 -3.91 -11.25
C SER A 288 -11.95 -5.40 -10.87
N ALA A 289 -10.77 -6.02 -10.93
CA ALA A 289 -10.57 -7.38 -10.47
C ALA A 289 -10.71 -7.48 -8.95
N ARG A 290 -11.36 -8.55 -8.49
CA ARG A 290 -11.53 -8.84 -7.07
C ARG A 290 -11.17 -10.28 -6.83
N TRP A 291 -10.22 -10.53 -5.95
CA TRP A 291 -9.75 -11.88 -5.72
C TRP A 291 -9.31 -12.09 -4.27
N ALA A 292 -9.20 -13.36 -3.87
CA ALA A 292 -8.69 -13.77 -2.59
C ALA A 292 -7.78 -15.00 -2.74
N VAL A 293 -6.72 -15.07 -1.95
CA VAL A 293 -5.92 -16.28 -1.78
C VAL A 293 -6.12 -16.85 -0.38
N VAL A 294 -6.00 -18.17 -0.26
CA VAL A 294 -6.36 -18.91 0.95
C VAL A 294 -5.14 -19.62 1.51
N ASP A 295 -4.69 -19.19 2.69
CA ASP A 295 -3.47 -19.64 3.32
C ASP A 295 -3.53 -21.14 3.63
N GLY A 296 -2.48 -21.87 3.24
CA GLY A 296 -2.35 -23.31 3.49
C GLY A 296 -3.31 -24.21 2.71
N LYS A 297 -4.04 -23.66 1.72
CA LYS A 297 -4.99 -24.44 0.90
C LYS A 297 -4.75 -24.39 -0.59
N ASN A 298 -3.75 -23.65 -1.07
CA ASN A 298 -3.44 -23.52 -2.50
C ASN A 298 -4.63 -23.02 -3.34
N ILE A 299 -5.53 -22.22 -2.75
CA ILE A 299 -6.75 -21.76 -3.42
C ILE A 299 -6.64 -20.28 -3.78
N VAL A 300 -7.03 -19.95 -5.01
CA VAL A 300 -7.27 -18.58 -5.49
C VAL A 300 -8.73 -18.44 -5.92
N CYS A 301 -9.41 -17.43 -5.40
CA CYS A 301 -10.81 -17.14 -5.68
C CYS A 301 -10.96 -15.83 -6.44
N LEU A 302 -11.67 -15.83 -7.57
CA LEU A 302 -12.19 -14.63 -8.22
C LEU A 302 -13.57 -14.31 -7.66
N THR A 303 -13.83 -13.05 -7.29
CA THR A 303 -15.09 -12.65 -6.63
C THR A 303 -15.79 -11.52 -7.37
N THR A 304 -17.09 -11.36 -7.13
CA THR A 304 -17.88 -10.24 -7.69
C THR A 304 -18.12 -9.11 -6.69
N ASN A 305 -18.00 -9.38 -5.38
CA ASN A 305 -18.26 -8.40 -4.32
C ASN A 305 -17.02 -7.56 -3.97
N ASP A 306 -17.25 -6.27 -3.74
CA ASP A 306 -16.27 -5.42 -3.05
C ASP A 306 -16.17 -5.83 -1.56
N TYR A 307 -15.14 -5.35 -0.86
CA TYR A 307 -15.02 -5.50 0.59
C TYR A 307 -15.50 -4.24 1.32
N LYS A 308 -16.81 -3.97 1.23
CA LYS A 308 -17.48 -2.80 1.83
C LYS A 308 -18.64 -3.24 2.71
N ALA A 309 -18.99 -2.44 3.72
CA ALA A 309 -20.07 -2.78 4.64
C ALA A 309 -21.44 -2.92 3.93
N THR A 310 -21.67 -2.16 2.87
CA THR A 310 -22.87 -2.19 2.03
C THR A 310 -22.99 -3.48 1.21
N GLU A 311 -21.87 -4.16 0.91
CA GLU A 311 -21.84 -5.37 0.08
C GLU A 311 -22.46 -6.58 0.77
N LYS A 312 -22.75 -6.51 2.07
CA LYS A 312 -23.47 -7.57 2.78
C LYS A 312 -24.85 -7.83 2.18
N GLN A 313 -25.51 -6.77 1.69
CA GLN A 313 -26.84 -6.83 1.08
C GLN A 313 -26.80 -7.06 -0.43
N ILE A 314 -25.61 -6.95 -1.05
CA ILE A 314 -25.43 -7.17 -2.47
C ILE A 314 -25.14 -8.66 -2.69
N PRO A 315 -25.95 -9.40 -3.47
CA PRO A 315 -25.65 -10.77 -3.85
C PRO A 315 -24.35 -10.84 -4.68
N GLY A 316 -23.72 -12.00 -4.72
CA GLY A 316 -22.48 -12.17 -5.47
C GLY A 316 -21.88 -13.56 -5.31
N ALA A 317 -20.70 -13.78 -5.89
CA ALA A 317 -20.05 -15.08 -5.88
C ALA A 317 -18.56 -15.01 -5.70
N ALA A 318 -18.00 -16.19 -5.47
CA ALA A 318 -16.60 -16.49 -5.61
C ALA A 318 -16.42 -17.80 -6.38
N VAL A 319 -15.54 -17.80 -7.38
CA VAL A 319 -15.10 -19.01 -8.10
C VAL A 319 -13.66 -19.26 -7.74
N CYS A 320 -13.41 -20.36 -7.05
CA CYS A 320 -12.14 -20.69 -6.44
C CYS A 320 -11.48 -21.87 -7.15
N LEU A 321 -10.23 -21.69 -7.59
CA LEU A 321 -9.37 -22.69 -8.18
C LEU A 321 -8.34 -23.16 -7.15
N GLU A 322 -8.23 -24.46 -6.92
CA GLU A 322 -7.14 -25.05 -6.15
C GLU A 322 -5.98 -25.41 -7.08
N ASN A 323 -4.90 -24.65 -7.01
CA ASN A 323 -3.67 -24.91 -7.73
C ASN A 323 -2.50 -24.20 -7.04
N ALA A 324 -1.48 -24.97 -6.62
CA ALA A 324 -0.34 -24.43 -5.87
C ALA A 324 0.48 -23.41 -6.66
N ALA A 325 0.69 -23.63 -7.97
CA ALA A 325 1.44 -22.70 -8.80
C ALA A 325 0.68 -21.37 -8.97
N VAL A 326 -0.63 -21.43 -9.24
CA VAL A 326 -1.47 -20.22 -9.33
C VAL A 326 -1.53 -19.50 -8.00
N TYR A 327 -1.73 -20.23 -6.89
CA TYR A 327 -1.67 -19.66 -5.54
C TYR A 327 -0.34 -18.92 -5.31
N ASN A 328 0.78 -19.56 -5.62
CA ASN A 328 2.10 -18.96 -5.48
C ASN A 328 2.30 -17.74 -6.39
N ILE A 329 1.69 -17.69 -7.57
CA ILE A 329 1.78 -16.50 -8.44
C ILE A 329 1.04 -15.31 -7.86
N PHE A 330 -0.11 -15.54 -7.23
CA PHE A 330 -0.84 -14.50 -6.52
C PHE A 330 -0.19 -14.14 -5.16
N LEU A 331 0.64 -15.03 -4.59
CA LEU A 331 1.33 -14.83 -3.30
C LEU A 331 2.75 -14.25 -3.42
N SER A 332 3.60 -14.78 -4.32
CA SER A 332 5.05 -14.51 -4.49
C SER A 332 5.42 -13.07 -4.86
N ARG A 333 4.43 -12.19 -4.99
CA ARG A 333 4.63 -10.76 -5.22
C ARG A 333 4.47 -9.93 -3.94
N GLU A 334 4.24 -10.56 -2.78
CA GLU A 334 4.84 -10.15 -1.51
C GLU A 334 6.29 -10.69 -1.46
N ALA A 335 7.25 -9.95 -2.03
CA ALA A 335 8.64 -10.41 -2.11
C ALA A 335 9.34 -10.32 -0.75
N ASP A 336 9.55 -11.46 -0.08
CA ASP A 336 10.73 -11.69 0.78
C ASP A 336 10.96 -13.20 1.05
N SER A 337 11.86 -13.83 0.29
CA SER A 337 12.77 -14.95 0.69
C SER A 337 13.45 -15.59 -0.54
N ALA A 338 14.79 -15.68 -0.52
CA ALA A 338 15.61 -16.27 -1.58
C ALA A 338 15.77 -17.80 -1.43
N LYS A 339 15.87 -18.53 -2.55
CA LYS A 339 15.91 -20.01 -2.65
C LYS A 339 17.27 -20.60 -3.07
N TRP A 340 18.37 -20.10 -2.50
CA TRP A 340 19.73 -20.57 -2.80
C TRP A 340 20.64 -20.51 -1.57
N ALA A 341 21.75 -21.25 -1.59
CA ALA A 341 22.75 -21.33 -0.53
C ALA A 341 24.18 -21.37 -1.12
N LEU A 342 25.13 -20.76 -0.40
CA LEU A 342 26.56 -20.87 -0.69
C LEU A 342 27.20 -21.92 0.24
N VAL A 343 28.03 -22.80 -0.31
CA VAL A 343 28.81 -23.77 0.48
C VAL A 343 30.22 -23.20 0.71
N GLU A 344 30.44 -22.70 1.91
CA GLU A 344 31.72 -22.14 2.33
C GLU A 344 32.87 -23.17 2.18
N GLY A 345 33.98 -22.73 1.60
CA GLY A 345 35.18 -23.56 1.40
C GLY A 345 35.16 -24.48 0.17
N LYS A 346 34.11 -24.45 -0.66
CA LYS A 346 34.00 -25.31 -1.87
C LYS A 346 33.66 -24.58 -3.18
N ASN A 347 33.57 -23.24 -3.18
CA ASN A 347 33.16 -22.44 -4.34
C ASN A 347 31.86 -22.95 -5.00
N THR A 348 30.92 -23.44 -4.19
CA THR A 348 29.70 -24.07 -4.66
C THR A 348 28.48 -23.20 -4.39
N VAL A 349 27.63 -23.04 -5.40
CA VAL A 349 26.30 -22.42 -5.27
C VAL A 349 25.23 -23.50 -5.43
N CYS A 350 24.36 -23.64 -4.44
CA CYS A 350 23.28 -24.62 -4.44
C CYS A 350 21.92 -23.92 -4.53
N PHE A 351 21.07 -24.36 -5.46
CA PHE A 351 19.67 -23.94 -5.55
C PHE A 351 18.79 -25.03 -4.95
N THR A 352 17.89 -24.65 -4.05
CA THR A 352 17.04 -25.60 -3.31
C THR A 352 15.58 -25.45 -3.71
N THR A 353 14.84 -26.56 -3.69
CA THR A 353 13.38 -26.54 -3.86
C THR A 353 12.63 -26.06 -2.62
N ASN A 354 13.29 -26.07 -1.46
CA ASN A 354 12.69 -25.77 -0.15
C ASN A 354 13.15 -24.39 0.36
N ASP A 355 12.29 -23.71 1.11
CA ASP A 355 12.60 -22.43 1.74
C ASP A 355 13.36 -22.66 3.06
N TYR A 356 14.23 -21.74 3.47
CA TYR A 356 14.78 -21.76 4.83
C TYR A 356 13.75 -21.19 5.82
N LYS A 357 12.77 -22.01 6.20
CA LYS A 357 11.83 -21.73 7.29
C LYS A 357 12.01 -22.79 8.38
N THR A 358 11.92 -22.39 9.64
CA THR A 358 12.12 -23.25 10.83
C THR A 358 11.21 -24.47 10.87
N ASP A 359 10.14 -24.46 10.08
CA ASP A 359 9.01 -25.38 10.16
C ASP A 359 9.08 -26.45 9.02
N GLU A 360 10.00 -26.31 8.05
CA GLU A 360 10.14 -27.17 6.87
C GLU A 360 11.20 -28.28 6.99
N ARG A 361 11.78 -28.50 8.18
CA ARG A 361 12.87 -29.48 8.41
C ARG A 361 12.52 -30.95 8.12
N GLN A 362 11.27 -31.27 7.81
CA GLN A 362 10.79 -32.65 7.54
C GLN A 362 10.31 -32.89 6.11
N ILE A 363 10.48 -31.94 5.18
CA ILE A 363 10.06 -32.09 3.78
C ILE A 363 11.25 -32.55 2.92
N PRO A 364 11.13 -33.64 2.13
CA PRO A 364 12.15 -34.02 1.16
C PRO A 364 12.33 -32.90 0.11
N GLY A 365 13.54 -32.38 -0.02
CA GLY A 365 13.89 -31.36 -1.01
C GLY A 365 15.02 -31.82 -1.92
N ALA A 366 15.07 -31.26 -3.12
CA ALA A 366 16.19 -31.43 -4.04
C ALA A 366 17.06 -30.16 -4.04
N ALA A 367 18.37 -30.34 -4.18
CA ALA A 367 19.31 -29.26 -4.39
C ALA A 367 20.12 -29.53 -5.66
N VAL A 368 20.30 -28.51 -6.49
CA VAL A 368 21.26 -28.54 -7.60
C VAL A 368 22.40 -27.63 -7.24
N CYS A 369 23.61 -28.19 -7.16
CA CYS A 369 24.82 -27.49 -6.77
C CYS A 369 25.76 -27.34 -7.96
N PHE A 370 26.29 -26.14 -8.15
CA PHE A 370 27.26 -25.80 -9.18
C PHE A 370 28.57 -25.38 -8.52
N GLU A 371 29.66 -26.10 -8.81
CA GLU A 371 31.01 -25.70 -8.42
C GLU A 371 31.58 -24.79 -9.52
N ASN A 372 31.56 -23.48 -9.28
CA ASN A 372 32.08 -22.50 -10.22
C ASN A 372 32.49 -21.23 -9.45
N SER A 373 33.77 -20.85 -9.54
CA SER A 373 34.32 -19.70 -8.83
C SER A 373 33.68 -18.38 -9.25
N ASP A 374 33.45 -18.17 -10.54
CA ASP A 374 32.90 -16.91 -11.04
C ASP A 374 31.44 -16.73 -10.62
N VAL A 375 30.68 -17.84 -10.60
CA VAL A 375 29.29 -17.85 -10.11
C VAL A 375 29.27 -17.70 -8.59
N TYR A 376 30.16 -18.37 -7.87
CA TYR A 376 30.30 -18.21 -6.42
C TYR A 376 30.65 -16.78 -6.03
N ASP A 377 31.58 -16.14 -6.75
CA ASP A 377 31.99 -14.75 -6.49
C ASP A 377 30.87 -13.75 -6.86
N ALA A 378 30.15 -13.99 -7.95
CA ALA A 378 28.98 -13.20 -8.31
C ALA A 378 27.87 -13.31 -7.26
N PHE A 379 27.58 -14.51 -6.76
CA PHE A 379 26.61 -14.70 -5.69
C PHE A 379 27.12 -14.15 -4.36
N THR A 380 28.40 -14.25 -4.04
CA THR A 380 29.00 -13.66 -2.83
C THR A 380 28.91 -12.14 -2.87
N ALA A 381 29.15 -11.52 -4.03
CA ALA A 381 28.93 -10.08 -4.23
C ALA A 381 27.45 -9.70 -4.08
N ILE A 382 26.53 -10.52 -4.59
CA ILE A 382 25.08 -10.36 -4.39
C ILE A 382 24.70 -10.54 -2.91
N VAL A 383 25.27 -11.51 -2.18
CA VAL A 383 25.08 -11.67 -0.73
C VAL A 383 25.57 -10.44 -0.02
N ILE A 384 26.76 -9.93 -0.32
CA ILE A 384 27.30 -8.73 0.34
C ILE A 384 26.42 -7.51 0.03
N LEU A 385 25.93 -7.34 -1.20
CA LEU A 385 25.00 -6.26 -1.59
C LEU A 385 23.61 -6.39 -0.97
N ILE A 386 23.08 -7.62 -0.86
CA ILE A 386 21.79 -7.92 -0.22
C ILE A 386 21.93 -7.81 1.30
N SER A 387 23.00 -8.32 1.91
CA SER A 387 23.30 -8.18 3.33
C SER A 387 23.55 -6.73 3.72
N LEU A 388 24.16 -5.90 2.87
CA LEU A 388 24.28 -4.45 3.10
C LEU A 388 22.93 -3.70 2.94
N LYS A 389 21.96 -4.23 2.17
CA LYS A 389 20.60 -3.65 2.03
C LYS A 389 19.52 -4.28 2.92
N ALA A 390 19.73 -5.50 3.41
CA ALA A 390 18.75 -6.32 4.14
C ALA A 390 19.18 -6.60 5.60
N CYS A 391 20.43 -6.30 5.99
CA CYS A 391 20.85 -6.28 7.39
C CYS A 391 20.68 -4.89 8.01
N MET A 392 19.52 -4.29 7.82
CA MET A 392 19.01 -3.19 8.62
C MET A 392 17.60 -3.59 9.02
N ALA A 393 17.42 -4.03 10.26
CA ALA A 393 16.07 -4.25 10.78
C ALA A 393 15.22 -3.01 10.49
N GLN A 394 14.03 -3.18 9.90
CA GLN A 394 13.09 -2.10 9.67
C GLN A 394 12.56 -1.63 11.04
N VAL A 395 13.17 -0.57 11.57
CA VAL A 395 12.95 -0.04 12.91
C VAL A 395 12.51 1.42 12.80
N ALA A 396 11.61 1.86 13.67
CA ALA A 396 11.19 3.26 13.77
C ALA A 396 12.32 4.13 14.35
N THR A 397 13.33 4.45 13.55
CA THR A 397 14.50 5.29 13.90
C THR A 397 14.77 6.34 12.83
N CYS A 398 15.47 7.41 13.21
CA CYS A 398 16.01 8.38 12.27
C CYS A 398 17.05 7.74 11.36
N LYS A 399 17.03 8.13 10.09
CA LYS A 399 17.95 7.62 9.06
C LYS A 399 18.67 8.77 8.38
N ASP A 400 19.95 8.57 8.10
CA ASP A 400 20.74 9.50 7.31
C ASP A 400 20.61 9.23 5.80
N ASP A 401 21.30 10.02 4.97
CA ASP A 401 21.26 9.90 3.51
C ASP A 401 21.92 8.63 2.93
N ALA A 402 22.65 7.88 3.76
CA ALA A 402 23.19 6.57 3.45
C ALA A 402 22.27 5.43 3.93
N ASP A 403 21.05 5.77 4.37
CA ASP A 403 20.07 4.87 5.00
C ASP A 403 20.52 4.32 6.36
N ALA A 404 21.60 4.85 6.96
CA ALA A 404 22.09 4.40 8.25
C ALA A 404 21.23 4.91 9.41
N ASN A 405 20.98 4.06 10.40
CA ASN A 405 20.23 4.43 11.61
C ASN A 405 21.08 5.36 12.46
N ILE A 406 20.54 6.51 12.82
CA ILE A 406 21.23 7.56 13.57
C ILE A 406 20.37 8.04 14.75
N ASP A 407 21.01 8.70 15.71
CA ASP A 407 20.36 9.07 16.98
C ASP A 407 19.48 10.30 16.78
N TRP A 408 19.95 11.22 15.95
CA TRP A 408 19.27 12.45 15.61
C TRP A 408 19.88 13.10 14.36
N PHE A 409 19.11 13.96 13.72
CA PHE A 409 19.63 14.89 12.71
C PHE A 409 18.84 16.20 12.70
N PHE A 410 19.49 17.26 12.23
CA PHE A 410 18.82 18.43 11.66
C PHE A 410 19.03 18.45 10.14
N VAL A 411 17.98 18.83 9.42
CA VAL A 411 18.06 19.20 8.00
C VAL A 411 17.60 20.65 7.87
N TYR A 412 18.38 21.46 7.16
CA TYR A 412 18.02 22.82 6.79
C TYR A 412 17.87 22.96 5.27
N LYS A 413 16.74 23.51 4.84
CA LYS A 413 16.44 23.84 3.45
C LYS A 413 16.46 25.37 3.30
N PRO A 414 17.45 25.97 2.63
CA PRO A 414 17.52 27.42 2.45
C PRO A 414 16.37 27.99 1.58
N PRO A 415 16.05 29.28 1.70
CA PRO A 415 15.07 29.93 0.81
C PRO A 415 15.48 29.83 -0.66
N ASN A 416 14.51 29.59 -1.55
CA ASN A 416 14.68 29.49 -3.01
C ASN A 416 15.59 28.37 -3.51
N VAL A 417 15.96 27.41 -2.66
CA VAL A 417 16.83 26.28 -3.01
C VAL A 417 16.18 24.97 -2.55
N LEU A 418 16.31 23.91 -3.36
CA LEU A 418 15.80 22.57 -3.03
C LEU A 418 16.89 21.67 -2.41
N ASN A 419 18.17 21.98 -2.66
CA ASN A 419 19.29 21.33 -1.97
C ASN A 419 19.26 21.69 -0.49
N THR A 420 19.48 20.70 0.35
CA THR A 420 19.46 20.86 1.80
C THR A 420 20.84 20.61 2.39
N GLN A 421 21.01 21.08 3.62
CA GLN A 421 22.15 20.78 4.46
C GLN A 421 21.68 19.88 5.59
N ILE A 422 22.50 18.89 5.95
CA ILE A 422 22.27 17.98 7.06
C ILE A 422 23.40 18.11 8.08
N ILE A 423 23.05 18.07 9.36
CA ILE A 423 23.97 17.87 10.49
C ILE A 423 23.36 16.76 11.35
N LYS A 424 24.14 15.71 11.65
CA LYS A 424 23.63 14.45 12.21
C LYS A 424 24.46 13.95 13.38
N SER A 425 23.99 12.92 14.06
CA SER A 425 24.68 12.32 15.20
C SER A 425 26.00 11.67 14.78
N GLU A 426 27.10 12.37 15.01
CA GLU A 426 28.47 11.89 14.82
C GLU A 426 29.40 12.56 15.86
N ARG A 427 30.68 12.16 15.89
CA ARG A 427 31.63 12.64 16.90
C ARG A 427 31.83 14.17 16.85
N ASN A 428 31.91 14.73 15.65
CA ASN A 428 32.13 16.17 15.42
C ASN A 428 31.13 16.67 14.36
N PRO A 429 29.87 16.89 14.75
CA PRO A 429 28.81 17.17 13.80
C PRO A 429 29.00 18.55 13.16
N THR A 430 28.96 18.58 11.83
CA THR A 430 29.02 19.80 11.02
C THR A 430 27.95 19.78 9.93
N TRP A 431 27.61 20.95 9.38
CA TRP A 431 26.73 21.02 8.22
C TRP A 431 27.42 20.43 6.99
N ALA A 432 26.72 19.54 6.29
CA ALA A 432 27.15 18.97 5.01
C ALA A 432 25.98 19.00 4.01
N ASN A 433 26.29 19.00 2.72
CA ASN A 433 25.26 18.84 1.68
C ASN A 433 24.54 17.50 1.86
N SER A 434 23.22 17.54 1.80
CA SER A 434 22.44 16.30 1.68
C SER A 434 22.70 15.65 0.32
N ARG A 435 22.57 14.32 0.25
CA ARG A 435 22.83 13.52 -0.95
C ARG A 435 21.86 13.78 -2.09
N ALA A 436 20.64 14.20 -1.78
CA ALA A 436 19.59 14.50 -2.75
C ALA A 436 18.84 15.78 -2.34
N SER A 437 18.20 16.44 -3.29
CA SER A 437 17.33 17.59 -3.01
C SER A 437 16.03 17.15 -2.34
N ILE A 438 15.41 18.06 -1.59
CA ILE A 438 14.25 17.76 -0.73
C ILE A 438 13.01 17.32 -1.50
N ASP A 439 12.93 17.57 -2.80
CA ASP A 439 11.81 17.20 -3.67
C ASP A 439 11.95 15.82 -4.30
N GLN A 440 13.11 15.15 -4.14
CA GLN A 440 13.34 13.82 -4.67
C GLN A 440 12.69 12.75 -3.77
N GLY A 441 12.04 11.76 -4.39
CA GLY A 441 11.38 10.66 -3.68
C GLY A 441 12.31 9.54 -3.19
N ALA A 442 13.63 9.73 -3.24
CA ALA A 442 14.63 8.74 -2.80
C ALA A 442 15.97 9.41 -2.43
N GLY A 443 16.78 8.73 -1.60
CA GLY A 443 18.17 9.12 -1.32
C GLY A 443 18.35 10.32 -0.39
N HIS A 444 17.29 10.78 0.27
CA HIS A 444 17.32 11.86 1.27
C HIS A 444 16.86 11.31 2.64
N SER A 445 17.57 11.68 3.70
CA SER A 445 17.31 11.34 5.12
C SER A 445 15.84 11.49 5.56
N ILE A 446 15.17 12.57 5.16
CA ILE A 446 13.74 12.78 5.46
C ILE A 446 12.88 11.70 4.80
N VAL A 447 13.13 11.40 3.52
CA VAL A 447 12.42 10.35 2.78
C VAL A 447 12.65 8.99 3.41
N LEU A 448 13.91 8.67 3.74
CA LEU A 448 14.31 7.40 4.33
C LEU A 448 13.70 7.21 5.73
N THR A 449 13.72 8.25 6.56
CA THR A 449 13.11 8.24 7.89
C THR A 449 11.59 8.12 7.82
N MET A 450 10.95 8.85 6.90
CA MET A 450 9.49 8.88 6.76
C MET A 450 8.95 7.77 5.84
N ALA A 451 9.80 6.87 5.31
CA ALA A 451 9.39 5.83 4.37
C ALA A 451 8.20 5.02 4.90
N HIS A 452 8.23 4.64 6.18
CA HIS A 452 7.19 3.86 6.85
C HIS A 452 5.95 4.67 7.27
N TYR A 453 5.99 6.00 7.19
CA TYR A 453 4.85 6.88 7.39
C TYR A 453 4.10 7.15 6.07
N VAL A 454 4.84 7.32 4.98
CA VAL A 454 4.26 7.59 3.64
C VAL A 454 3.89 6.32 2.89
N GLN A 455 4.41 5.15 3.31
CA GLN A 455 4.04 3.81 2.82
C GLN A 455 3.54 2.98 4.01
N ASN A 456 2.53 2.13 3.82
CA ASN A 456 1.93 1.37 4.93
C ASN A 456 2.89 0.28 5.43
N ASN A 457 3.52 0.48 6.59
CA ASN A 457 4.29 -0.55 7.29
C ASN A 457 3.47 -1.12 8.46
N PRO A 458 3.08 -2.42 8.45
CA PRO A 458 2.30 -3.01 9.54
C PRO A 458 3.05 -3.07 10.88
N ARG A 459 4.38 -2.96 10.85
CA ARG A 459 5.24 -2.95 12.04
C ARG A 459 5.40 -1.56 12.64
N ILE A 460 5.24 -0.48 11.88
CA ILE A 460 5.47 0.89 12.37
C ILE A 460 4.17 1.67 12.32
N ASN A 461 3.66 2.02 13.49
CA ASN A 461 2.54 2.92 13.63
C ASN A 461 3.02 4.35 13.80
N ALA A 462 2.13 5.29 13.54
CA ALA A 462 2.41 6.70 13.65
C ALA A 462 1.17 7.50 14.04
N PHE A 463 1.42 8.67 14.59
CA PHE A 463 0.47 9.78 14.49
C PHE A 463 1.21 11.01 13.95
N ALA A 464 0.47 11.88 13.30
CA ALA A 464 0.99 13.11 12.74
C ALA A 464 0.10 14.29 13.07
N TYR A 465 0.74 15.43 13.24
CA TYR A 465 0.11 16.66 13.69
C TYR A 465 0.61 17.85 12.89
N SER A 466 -0.30 18.76 12.54
CA SER A 466 -0.01 19.97 11.77
C SER A 466 -1.22 20.90 11.79
N ASP A 467 -0.98 22.20 11.85
CA ASP A 467 -1.96 23.27 11.64
C ASP A 467 -2.33 23.46 10.15
N ASP A 468 -1.50 22.97 9.24
CA ASP A 468 -1.71 23.05 7.80
C ASP A 468 -1.31 21.72 7.13
N PRO A 469 -2.07 20.63 7.36
CA PRO A 469 -1.77 19.31 6.82
C PRO A 469 -2.12 19.20 5.32
N PRO A 470 -1.40 18.37 4.55
CA PRO A 470 -1.68 18.18 3.13
C PRO A 470 -3.06 17.55 2.89
N ASN A 471 -3.68 17.90 1.76
CA ASN A 471 -4.98 17.38 1.28
C ASN A 471 -6.18 17.68 2.20
N LEU A 472 -6.04 18.63 3.12
CA LEU A 472 -7.12 19.14 3.97
C LEU A 472 -7.12 20.67 3.93
N PRO A 473 -8.28 21.33 4.02
CA PRO A 473 -8.31 22.79 4.13
C PRO A 473 -7.62 23.22 5.44
N PRO A 474 -6.93 24.38 5.46
CA PRO A 474 -6.35 24.93 6.67
C PRO A 474 -7.42 25.02 7.75
N ARG A 475 -7.17 24.40 8.91
CA ARG A 475 -8.06 24.55 10.05
C ARG A 475 -7.59 25.75 10.86
N ASN A 476 -8.54 26.51 11.41
CA ASN A 476 -8.26 27.60 12.36
C ASN A 476 -7.77 27.01 13.69
N GLU A 477 -6.59 26.40 13.65
CA GLU A 477 -5.95 25.76 14.78
C GLU A 477 -5.17 26.79 15.59
N LYS A 478 -5.12 26.58 16.90
CA LYS A 478 -4.42 27.49 17.81
C LYS A 478 -2.90 27.34 17.71
N SER A 479 -2.43 26.16 17.32
CA SER A 479 -1.01 25.80 17.28
C SER A 479 -0.37 26.05 15.93
N LYS A 480 0.97 26.18 15.90
CA LYS A 480 1.79 26.15 14.68
C LYS A 480 2.64 24.88 14.57
N ALA A 481 2.42 23.92 15.47
CA ALA A 481 3.28 22.76 15.62
C ALA A 481 3.02 21.71 14.53
N LYS A 482 4.11 21.20 13.94
CA LYS A 482 4.05 20.20 12.88
C LYS A 482 5.04 19.07 13.15
N GLY A 483 4.64 17.83 12.91
CA GLY A 483 5.49 16.67 13.11
C GLY A 483 4.80 15.33 12.98
N VAL A 484 5.61 14.27 13.11
CA VAL A 484 5.23 12.86 13.02
C VAL A 484 5.94 12.12 14.15
N VAL A 485 5.23 11.25 14.86
CA VAL A 485 5.84 10.28 15.77
C VAL A 485 5.63 8.89 15.20
N LEU A 486 6.72 8.16 14.99
CA LEU A 486 6.76 6.77 14.56
C LEU A 486 6.99 5.87 15.77
N VAL A 487 6.32 4.72 15.83
CA VAL A 487 6.40 3.73 16.91
C VAL A 487 6.47 2.33 16.29
N ASP A 488 7.55 1.61 16.54
CA ASP A 488 7.68 0.20 16.13
C ASP A 488 6.81 -0.68 17.05
N ASN A 489 6.09 -1.67 16.54
CA ASN A 489 5.28 -2.58 17.33
C ASN A 489 6.08 -3.73 17.95
N GLY A 490 7.14 -4.17 17.29
CA GLY A 490 7.95 -5.32 17.69
C GLY A 490 9.21 -4.94 18.45
N ALA A 491 9.93 -3.90 18.02
CA ALA A 491 11.15 -3.43 18.68
C ALA A 491 10.84 -2.32 19.70
N ASP A 492 11.69 -2.15 20.71
CA ASP A 492 11.64 -0.97 21.60
C ASP A 492 12.22 0.26 20.91
N ALA A 493 11.53 0.78 19.89
CA ALA A 493 12.00 1.91 19.11
C ALA A 493 10.85 2.83 18.68
N ALA A 494 11.14 4.11 18.69
CA ALA A 494 10.27 5.17 18.19
C ALA A 494 11.13 6.30 17.60
N ALA A 495 10.54 7.12 16.73
CA ALA A 495 11.18 8.32 16.23
C ALA A 495 10.23 9.52 16.33
N TRP A 496 10.74 10.66 16.73
CA TRP A 496 10.00 11.92 16.75
C TRP A 496 10.58 12.88 15.72
N PHE A 497 9.79 13.17 14.69
CA PHE A 497 10.12 14.05 13.58
C PHE A 497 9.35 15.37 13.70
N VAL A 498 10.04 16.49 13.70
CA VAL A 498 9.50 17.86 13.83
C VAL A 498 9.90 18.65 12.59
N HIS A 499 8.98 19.45 12.06
CA HIS A 499 9.26 20.28 10.88
C HIS A 499 8.51 21.61 10.89
N THR A 500 8.84 22.45 9.90
CA THR A 500 8.30 23.80 9.75
C THR A 500 7.53 24.02 8.44
N ALA A 501 7.59 23.07 7.51
CA ALA A 501 6.91 23.17 6.20
C ALA A 501 5.39 22.97 6.31
N SER A 502 4.64 23.88 5.71
CA SER A 502 3.18 23.78 5.50
C SER A 502 2.84 22.79 4.38
N ASN A 503 1.65 22.19 4.38
CA ASN A 503 1.23 21.18 3.39
C ASN A 503 2.19 19.98 3.23
N PHE A 504 2.88 19.64 4.32
CA PHE A 504 3.82 18.52 4.43
C PHE A 504 3.48 17.75 5.73
N LEU A 505 3.41 16.41 5.81
CA LEU A 505 3.67 15.32 4.87
C LEU A 505 2.47 14.35 4.87
N ALA A 506 2.05 13.84 3.71
CA ALA A 506 0.82 13.04 3.61
C ALA A 506 0.99 11.59 4.13
N HIS A 507 0.16 11.19 5.10
CA HIS A 507 0.12 9.81 5.58
C HIS A 507 -0.42 8.89 4.49
N LEU A 508 0.34 7.83 4.14
CA LEU A 508 0.02 6.89 3.05
C LEU A 508 -0.20 7.53 1.66
N GLY A 509 0.31 8.74 1.45
CA GLY A 509 0.15 9.50 0.20
C GLY A 509 1.39 9.56 -0.69
N GLY A 510 2.46 8.84 -0.32
CA GLY A 510 3.78 9.01 -0.92
C GLY A 510 4.50 10.27 -0.44
N TYR A 511 5.80 10.35 -0.72
CA TYR A 511 6.60 11.54 -0.41
C TYR A 511 6.39 12.61 -1.49
N SER A 512 6.11 13.84 -1.08
CA SER A 512 5.99 14.98 -1.98
C SER A 512 6.38 16.26 -1.27
N TRP A 513 7.15 17.12 -1.95
CA TRP A 513 7.52 18.44 -1.46
C TRP A 513 6.53 19.51 -1.95
N PRO A 514 5.94 20.33 -1.06
CA PRO A 514 5.04 21.40 -1.45
C PRO A 514 5.81 22.55 -2.11
N GLN A 515 5.54 22.78 -3.41
CA GLN A 515 6.24 23.80 -4.20
C GLN A 515 6.06 25.23 -3.67
N SER A 516 4.96 25.52 -2.98
CA SER A 516 4.72 26.82 -2.32
C SER A 516 5.74 27.14 -1.22
N GLU A 517 6.36 26.11 -0.65
CA GLU A 517 7.37 26.23 0.42
C GLU A 517 8.79 26.31 -0.15
N THR A 518 8.98 26.24 -1.47
CA THR A 518 10.29 26.36 -2.12
C THR A 518 10.94 27.73 -1.87
N THR A 519 10.15 28.80 -1.79
CA THR A 519 10.67 30.17 -1.59
C THR A 519 11.10 30.48 -0.17
N LYS A 520 10.80 29.61 0.80
CA LYS A 520 11.07 29.82 2.22
C LYS A 520 12.15 28.87 2.77
N GLY A 521 12.84 29.32 3.80
CA GLY A 521 13.72 28.51 4.64
C GLY A 521 12.92 27.58 5.55
N HIS A 522 13.38 26.33 5.72
CA HIS A 522 12.75 25.34 6.58
C HIS A 522 13.77 24.51 7.35
N MET A 523 13.43 24.19 8.60
CA MET A 523 14.19 23.28 9.46
C MET A 523 13.36 22.01 9.75
N PHE A 524 14.06 20.88 9.81
CA PHE A 524 13.56 19.57 10.19
C PHE A 524 14.46 18.98 11.27
N LEU A 525 13.88 18.32 12.26
CA LEU A 525 14.58 17.63 13.34
C LEU A 525 14.01 16.23 13.47
N CYS A 526 14.88 15.22 13.54
CA CYS A 526 14.50 13.87 13.91
C CYS A 526 15.23 13.44 15.17
N LEU A 527 14.52 12.75 16.07
CA LEU A 527 15.08 12.12 17.27
C LEU A 527 14.69 10.64 17.33
N SER A 528 15.66 9.73 17.41
CA SER A 528 15.45 8.31 17.69
C SER A 528 15.29 8.12 19.19
N LEU A 529 14.32 7.32 19.62
CA LEU A 529 13.88 7.20 21.01
C LEU A 529 13.59 5.74 21.37
N ASP A 530 13.79 5.40 22.63
CA ASP A 530 13.17 4.21 23.22
C ASP A 530 11.71 4.52 23.58
N LYS A 531 10.83 3.50 23.57
CA LYS A 531 9.40 3.72 23.79
C LYS A 531 9.09 4.22 25.19
N ALA A 532 9.99 4.01 26.16
CA ALA A 532 9.87 4.56 27.51
C ALA A 532 9.67 6.08 27.52
N ASN A 533 10.18 6.79 26.50
CA ASN A 533 10.06 8.25 26.38
C ASN A 533 8.74 8.71 25.72
N LEU A 534 7.89 7.80 25.24
CA LEU A 534 6.68 8.16 24.48
C LEU A 534 5.66 8.97 25.29
N ASN A 535 5.50 8.70 26.58
CA ASN A 535 4.62 9.51 27.42
C ASN A 535 5.15 10.94 27.60
N LEU A 536 6.47 11.09 27.73
CA LEU A 536 7.11 12.41 27.85
C LEU A 536 6.92 13.23 26.57
N VAL A 537 7.16 12.61 25.41
CA VAL A 537 6.95 13.23 24.09
C VAL A 537 5.47 13.54 23.86
N GLY A 538 4.58 12.57 24.12
CA GLY A 538 3.14 12.74 23.97
C GLY A 538 2.59 13.89 24.80
N LYS A 539 3.03 14.02 26.07
CA LYS A 539 2.63 15.11 26.95
C LYS A 539 3.17 16.45 26.46
N ALA A 540 4.45 16.52 26.05
CA ALA A 540 5.04 17.73 25.49
C ALA A 540 4.34 18.21 24.22
N ILE A 541 3.89 17.29 23.36
CA ILE A 541 3.10 17.59 22.15
C ILE A 541 1.68 18.06 22.53
N ARG A 542 1.02 17.37 23.45
CA ARG A 542 -0.35 17.69 23.90
C ARG A 542 -0.50 19.11 24.43
N TYR A 543 0.51 19.61 25.14
CA TYR A 543 0.52 20.98 25.64
C TYR A 543 0.58 22.04 24.53
N GLN A 544 0.91 21.67 23.30
CA GLN A 544 0.95 22.56 22.16
C GLN A 544 -0.41 22.75 21.49
N GLU A 545 -1.47 22.08 21.96
CA GLU A 545 -2.81 22.06 21.34
C GLU A 545 -2.77 21.78 19.81
N PRO A 546 -2.05 20.77 19.32
CA PRO A 546 -1.91 20.56 17.89
C PRO A 546 -3.11 19.79 17.30
N TYR A 547 -3.34 19.95 16.01
CA TYR A 547 -4.33 19.16 15.28
C TYR A 547 -3.72 17.84 14.79
N ILE A 548 -4.29 16.71 15.24
CA ILE A 548 -3.89 15.37 14.81
C ILE A 548 -4.63 15.02 13.52
N TYR A 549 -3.92 14.96 12.39
CA TYR A 549 -4.53 14.70 11.07
C TYR A 549 -4.38 13.25 10.59
N ALA A 550 -3.46 12.49 11.20
CA ALA A 550 -3.31 11.06 10.97
C ALA A 550 -2.96 10.35 12.27
N ASN A 551 -3.55 9.20 12.53
CA ASN A 551 -3.24 8.35 13.67
C ASN A 551 -3.62 6.90 13.35
N ASN A 552 -2.68 5.98 13.51
CA ASN A 552 -2.93 4.54 13.43
C ASN A 552 -2.37 3.76 14.63
N LEU A 553 -2.05 4.44 15.75
CA LEU A 553 -1.56 3.80 16.97
C LEU A 553 -2.58 2.75 17.48
N PRO A 554 -2.16 1.50 17.74
CA PRO A 554 -3.07 0.43 18.14
C PRO A 554 -3.45 0.59 19.62
N PRO A 555 -4.60 0.03 20.04
CA PRO A 555 -5.01 0.06 21.45
C PRO A 555 -3.96 -0.48 22.42
N ALA A 556 -3.11 -1.43 22.01
CA ALA A 556 -2.02 -1.94 22.83
C ALA A 556 -1.03 -0.83 23.24
N ILE A 557 -0.62 0.02 22.28
CA ILE A 557 0.26 1.17 22.54
C ILE A 557 -0.49 2.24 23.34
N LEU A 558 -1.75 2.56 22.98
CA LEU A 558 -2.52 3.60 23.67
C LEU A 558 -2.84 3.24 25.13
N ASN A 559 -3.05 1.96 25.43
CA ASN A 559 -3.28 1.49 26.79
C ASN A 559 -2.00 1.51 27.63
N GLN A 560 -0.83 1.38 27.00
CA GLN A 560 0.47 1.43 27.66
C GLN A 560 0.95 2.88 27.88
N TYR A 561 0.67 3.79 26.93
CA TYR A 561 1.12 5.17 26.95
C TYR A 561 -0.05 6.14 27.07
N ILE A 562 -0.49 6.39 28.30
CA ILE A 562 -1.67 7.20 28.59
C ILE A 562 -1.59 8.64 28.06
N GLU A 563 -0.41 9.27 28.05
CA GLU A 563 -0.30 10.65 27.53
C GLU A 563 -0.39 10.69 26.01
N LEU A 564 0.08 9.66 25.31
CA LEU A 564 -0.19 9.50 23.89
C LEU A 564 -1.68 9.27 23.63
N SER A 565 -2.34 8.43 24.43
CA SER A 565 -3.79 8.22 24.35
C SER A 565 -4.55 9.53 24.55
N ASN A 566 -4.18 10.31 25.57
CA ASN A 566 -4.79 11.61 25.82
C ASN A 566 -4.58 12.58 24.66
N LEU A 567 -3.39 12.60 24.07
CA LEU A 567 -3.07 13.44 22.91
C LEU A 567 -3.95 13.07 21.70
N VAL A 568 -3.94 11.80 21.27
CA VAL A 568 -4.64 11.40 20.03
C VAL A 568 -6.15 11.40 20.16
N ASN A 569 -6.68 11.29 21.39
CA ASN A 569 -8.11 11.41 21.67
C ASN A 569 -8.54 12.86 21.97
N GLY A 570 -7.64 13.84 21.88
CA GLY A 570 -7.98 15.26 22.06
C GLY A 570 -8.39 15.64 23.48
N VAL A 571 -7.82 14.98 24.50
CA VAL A 571 -8.14 15.29 25.90
C VAL A 571 -7.52 16.63 26.29
N ASP A 572 -8.36 17.60 26.65
CA ASP A 572 -7.92 18.94 27.05
C ASP A 572 -6.93 18.94 28.22
N VAL A 573 -5.96 19.86 28.18
CA VAL A 573 -5.14 20.20 29.35
C VAL A 573 -5.92 21.17 30.24
N ARG A 574 -6.36 20.68 31.41
CA ARG A 574 -7.19 21.44 32.36
C ARG A 574 -6.49 21.78 33.67
N ILE A 575 -5.36 21.13 33.96
CA ILE A 575 -4.67 21.25 35.24
C ILE A 575 -3.42 22.12 35.06
N THR A 576 -3.17 22.99 36.03
CA THR A 576 -1.96 23.81 36.10
C THR A 576 -0.76 22.98 36.61
N PRO A 577 0.48 23.31 36.20
CA PRO A 577 0.86 24.40 35.31
C PRO A 577 0.54 24.11 33.84
N PHE A 578 0.15 25.14 33.08
CA PHE A 578 -0.10 25.08 31.63
C PHE A 578 1.21 25.04 30.79
N LEU A 579 2.27 24.50 31.40
CA LEU A 579 3.61 24.33 30.84
C LEU A 579 4.06 22.91 31.13
N GLU A 580 4.64 22.26 30.13
CA GLU A 580 5.23 20.94 30.25
C GLU A 580 6.73 21.03 29.97
N HIS A 581 7.52 20.25 30.72
CA HIS A 581 8.95 20.10 30.50
C HIS A 581 9.35 18.64 30.68
N ALA A 582 9.77 18.02 29.59
CA ALA A 582 10.35 16.70 29.58
C ALA A 582 11.87 16.76 29.36
N LYS A 583 12.59 15.87 30.04
CA LYS A 583 14.00 15.59 29.77
C LYS A 583 14.17 14.11 29.47
N PHE A 584 14.89 13.78 28.41
CA PHE A 584 15.21 12.42 28.02
C PHE A 584 16.44 12.41 27.13
N THR A 585 16.99 11.24 26.85
CA THR A 585 18.09 11.04 25.90
C THR A 585 17.58 10.38 24.62
N THR A 586 18.25 10.65 23.51
CA THR A 586 18.02 9.85 22.29
C THR A 586 18.47 8.41 22.50
N LYS A 587 17.91 7.49 21.72
CA LYS A 587 18.38 6.11 21.65
C LYS A 587 19.83 6.09 21.15
N ALA A 588 20.67 5.25 21.78
CA ALA A 588 22.08 5.16 21.45
C ALA A 588 22.33 4.24 20.25
N ALA A 589 22.74 4.82 19.12
CA ALA A 589 23.35 4.13 17.99
C ALA A 589 24.74 4.70 17.67
N HIS A 590 24.96 6.02 17.84
CA HIS A 590 26.25 6.68 17.55
C HIS A 590 26.70 7.70 18.60
N ALA A 591 25.92 8.77 18.78
CA ALA A 591 26.21 9.92 19.62
C ALA A 591 24.93 10.41 20.30
N VAL A 592 24.64 9.85 21.47
CA VAL A 592 23.47 10.18 22.29
C VAL A 592 23.42 11.68 22.57
N ALA A 593 22.24 12.27 22.41
CA ALA A 593 21.99 13.66 22.78
C ALA A 593 21.03 13.75 23.97
N ASN A 594 21.30 14.69 24.89
CA ASN A 594 20.33 15.09 25.90
C ASN A 594 19.30 16.01 25.25
N ILE A 595 18.03 15.65 25.39
CA ILE A 595 16.90 16.39 24.84
C ILE A 595 16.08 16.99 25.97
N GLN A 596 15.68 18.25 25.79
CA GLN A 596 14.71 18.92 26.63
C GLN A 596 13.55 19.40 25.76
N ALA A 597 12.37 18.81 25.95
CA ALA A 597 11.17 19.16 25.22
C ALA A 597 10.25 20.00 26.11
N PHE A 598 9.85 21.16 25.60
CA PHE A 598 8.95 22.09 26.26
C PHE A 598 7.63 22.16 25.49
N GLY A 599 6.53 22.05 26.23
CA GLY A 599 5.19 22.29 25.72
C GLY A 599 4.57 23.49 26.42
N LYS A 600 3.99 24.41 25.65
CA LYS A 600 3.32 25.60 26.17
C LYS A 600 1.89 25.64 25.66
N HIS A 601 0.94 25.70 26.58
CA HIS A 601 -0.49 25.80 26.27
C HIS A 601 -0.93 27.27 26.17
N SER A 602 -2.00 27.57 25.43
CA SER A 602 -2.53 28.94 25.23
C SER A 602 -2.82 29.67 26.56
N LYS A 603 -3.30 28.93 27.55
CA LYS A 603 -3.61 29.39 28.92
C LYS A 603 -2.40 29.75 29.77
N SER A 604 -1.17 29.46 29.34
CA SER A 604 0.05 29.80 30.09
C SER A 604 0.39 31.29 30.06
N PHE A 605 0.02 31.99 28.98
CA PHE A 605 0.41 33.38 28.69
C PHE A 605 1.94 33.62 28.77
N ALA A 606 2.75 32.56 28.70
CA ALA A 606 4.20 32.63 28.88
C ALA A 606 4.91 32.95 27.57
N ASP A 607 5.94 33.78 27.63
CA ASP A 607 6.84 33.99 26.50
C ASP A 607 7.81 32.80 26.39
N MET A 608 7.89 32.18 25.21
CA MET A 608 8.73 30.99 24.99
C MET A 608 10.19 31.28 25.34
N TYR A 609 10.73 32.40 24.89
CA TYR A 609 12.14 32.69 25.05
C TYR A 609 12.44 33.30 26.43
N ALA A 610 11.74 34.37 26.79
CA ALA A 610 12.04 35.17 27.98
C ALA A 610 11.58 34.52 29.29
N ARG A 611 10.46 33.78 29.29
CA ARG A 611 9.86 33.21 30.51
C ARG A 611 10.07 31.70 30.64
N ILE A 612 10.13 30.96 29.54
CA ILE A 612 10.34 29.51 29.56
C ILE A 612 11.85 29.23 29.43
N LEU A 613 12.44 29.42 28.25
CA LEU A 613 13.81 29.00 27.98
C LEU A 613 14.84 29.72 28.85
N LYS A 614 14.81 31.06 28.89
CA LYS A 614 15.81 31.86 29.63
C LYS A 614 15.82 31.53 31.13
N ASN A 615 14.64 31.43 31.73
CA ASN A 615 14.51 31.12 33.15
C ASN A 615 14.90 29.67 33.44
N LYS A 616 14.53 28.74 32.55
CA LYS A 616 14.82 27.33 32.77
C LYS A 616 16.31 27.02 32.67
N PHE A 617 16.98 27.61 31.69
CA PHE A 617 18.41 27.39 31.48
C PHE A 617 19.30 28.31 32.32
N ALA A 618 18.72 29.39 32.87
CA ALA A 618 19.46 30.43 33.58
C ALA A 618 20.70 30.84 32.75
N ALA A 619 20.46 31.26 31.51
CA ALA A 619 21.50 31.55 30.53
C ALA A 619 21.01 32.60 29.53
N SER A 620 21.96 33.32 28.91
CA SER A 620 21.65 34.23 27.81
C SER A 620 21.19 33.43 26.58
N ILE A 621 20.25 34.00 25.82
CA ILE A 621 19.67 33.36 24.64
C ILE A 621 19.80 34.25 23.43
N ARG A 622 20.28 33.68 22.32
CA ARG A 622 20.29 34.29 20.98
C ARG A 622 19.14 33.72 20.15
N ILE A 623 18.31 34.58 19.55
CA ILE A 623 17.06 34.18 18.88
C ILE A 623 17.12 34.44 17.38
N TRP A 624 16.80 33.41 16.59
CA TRP A 624 16.40 33.51 15.20
C TRP A 624 14.93 33.12 15.08
N ALA A 625 14.03 34.09 14.91
CA ALA A 625 12.61 33.86 14.71
C ALA A 625 11.99 35.08 14.02
N SER A 626 10.83 34.93 13.39
CA SER A 626 10.05 36.08 12.91
C SER A 626 9.74 37.00 14.10
N SER A 627 9.95 38.31 13.95
CA SER A 627 9.82 39.28 15.06
C SER A 627 9.03 40.51 14.67
N ASP A 628 8.29 41.07 15.63
CA ASP A 628 7.65 42.39 15.46
C ASP A 628 8.55 43.53 15.96
N THR A 629 8.22 44.78 15.59
CA THR A 629 8.99 45.97 15.98
C THR A 629 9.01 46.24 17.49
N ARG A 630 8.07 45.66 18.23
CA ARG A 630 7.94 45.79 19.69
C ARG A 630 8.83 44.81 20.44
N SER A 631 9.16 43.68 19.83
CA SER A 631 9.95 42.60 20.43
C SER A 631 11.44 42.84 20.18
N LYS A 632 12.04 43.66 21.05
CA LYS A 632 13.45 44.08 20.99
C LYS A 632 14.36 43.17 21.80
N SER A 633 15.66 43.18 21.49
CA SER A 633 16.69 42.57 22.33
C SER A 633 16.64 43.13 23.77
N ILE A 634 16.64 42.25 24.77
CA ILE A 634 16.65 42.56 26.20
C ILE A 634 18.05 42.32 26.74
N CYS A 635 18.79 43.39 27.02
CA CYS A 635 20.18 43.29 27.47
C CYS A 635 20.38 43.62 28.95
N LYS A 636 19.29 43.93 29.67
CA LYS A 636 19.29 44.26 31.09
C LYS A 636 19.08 42.98 31.93
N GLY A 637 19.77 42.89 33.07
CA GLY A 637 19.73 41.74 33.99
C GLY A 637 20.88 40.75 33.77
N GLN A 638 20.92 39.71 34.61
CA GLN A 638 21.99 38.69 34.61
C GLN A 638 22.08 37.90 33.30
N TYR A 639 20.92 37.60 32.68
CA TYR A 639 20.84 36.85 31.42
C TYR A 639 20.15 37.66 30.34
N GLN A 640 20.81 37.77 29.19
CA GLN A 640 20.37 38.57 28.05
C GLN A 640 19.49 37.75 27.10
N LEU A 641 18.63 38.44 26.37
CA LEU A 641 17.83 37.89 25.29
C LEU A 641 18.09 38.71 24.04
N ARG A 642 18.83 38.20 23.06
CA ARG A 642 19.30 38.99 21.92
C ARG A 642 18.81 38.39 20.61
N LYS A 643 18.31 39.23 19.72
CA LYS A 643 18.01 38.79 18.35
C LYS A 643 19.29 38.72 17.54
N ILE A 644 19.40 37.68 16.72
CA ILE A 644 20.46 37.53 15.73
C ILE A 644 20.21 38.51 14.60
N ALA A 645 21.23 39.20 14.10
CA ALA A 645 21.08 40.16 13.01
C ALA A 645 20.62 39.47 11.71
N SER A 646 19.71 40.11 10.98
CA SER A 646 19.24 39.66 9.65
C SER A 646 19.77 40.61 8.58
N PRO A 647 20.30 40.10 7.45
CA PRO A 647 20.50 38.68 7.12
C PRO A 647 21.71 38.06 7.85
N MET A 648 21.77 36.73 7.89
CA MET A 648 22.91 35.95 8.42
C MET A 648 23.40 34.90 7.42
N GLN A 649 24.63 34.40 7.61
CA GLN A 649 25.12 33.20 6.92
C GLN A 649 24.78 31.97 7.75
N PHE A 650 24.01 31.05 7.19
CA PHE A 650 23.57 29.83 7.87
C PHE A 650 23.62 28.64 6.92
N ALA A 651 24.33 27.58 7.35
CA ALA A 651 24.55 26.36 6.57
C ALA A 651 25.00 26.66 5.11
N GLY A 652 25.95 27.58 4.95
CA GLY A 652 26.51 27.96 3.64
C GLY A 652 25.61 28.84 2.77
N SER A 653 24.48 29.33 3.27
CA SER A 653 23.57 30.22 2.53
C SER A 653 23.29 31.53 3.29
N GLN A 654 23.14 32.63 2.57
CA GLN A 654 22.66 33.89 3.15
C GLN A 654 21.14 33.84 3.33
N VAL A 655 20.66 34.09 4.53
CA VAL A 655 19.24 33.96 4.88
C VAL A 655 18.77 35.23 5.58
N SER A 656 17.64 35.76 5.13
CA SER A 656 16.91 36.80 5.85
C SER A 656 15.80 36.18 6.70
N ARG A 657 15.54 36.79 7.85
CA ARG A 657 14.50 36.37 8.80
C ARG A 657 13.11 36.30 8.16
N GLU A 658 12.83 37.18 7.21
CA GLU A 658 11.52 37.28 6.54
C GLU A 658 11.30 36.15 5.53
N ALA A 659 12.38 35.54 5.04
CA ALA A 659 12.33 34.44 4.10
C ALA A 659 12.49 33.07 4.78
N ASP A 660 12.58 33.00 6.12
CA ASP A 660 12.80 31.76 6.86
C ASP A 660 11.62 31.44 7.77
N SER A 661 11.06 30.23 7.63
CA SER A 661 9.97 29.74 8.49
C SER A 661 10.51 29.05 9.75
N ALA A 662 11.82 28.80 9.83
CA ALA A 662 12.44 28.20 11.01
C ALA A 662 12.61 29.23 12.13
N SER A 663 12.19 28.85 13.34
CA SER A 663 12.50 29.60 14.56
C SER A 663 13.35 28.75 15.50
N TRP A 664 14.50 29.27 15.89
CA TRP A 664 15.44 28.56 16.75
C TRP A 664 16.18 29.52 17.69
N ALA A 665 16.75 28.94 18.74
CA ALA A 665 17.49 29.68 19.77
C ALA A 665 18.75 28.95 20.19
N VAL A 666 19.80 29.72 20.48
CA VAL A 666 21.06 29.23 21.04
C VAL A 666 21.14 29.66 22.50
N VAL A 667 21.49 28.73 23.39
CA VAL A 667 21.61 28.97 24.83
C VAL A 667 23.09 29.07 25.20
N ASP A 668 23.54 30.27 25.52
CA ASP A 668 24.96 30.56 25.69
C ASP A 668 25.55 29.87 26.92
N GLY A 669 26.73 29.25 26.74
CA GLY A 669 27.44 28.55 27.80
C GLY A 669 26.81 27.22 28.23
N LYS A 670 25.82 26.71 27.49
CA LYS A 670 25.12 25.45 27.81
C LYS A 670 25.22 24.37 26.72
N ASN A 671 25.85 24.65 25.58
CA ASN A 671 25.91 23.74 24.43
C ASN A 671 24.52 23.32 23.90
N ILE A 672 23.50 24.18 24.06
CA ILE A 672 22.11 23.85 23.72
C ILE A 672 21.63 24.70 22.55
N VAL A 673 20.97 24.03 21.60
CA VAL A 673 20.21 24.64 20.51
C VAL A 673 18.76 24.18 20.61
N CYS A 674 17.80 25.09 20.52
CA CYS A 674 16.38 24.82 20.59
C CYS A 674 15.70 25.13 19.26
N LEU A 675 15.00 24.17 18.68
CA LEU A 675 14.02 24.41 17.61
C LEU A 675 12.68 24.76 18.24
N THR A 676 12.05 25.85 17.83
CA THR A 676 10.83 26.37 18.44
C THR A 676 9.73 26.59 17.41
N THR A 677 8.48 26.50 17.83
CA THR A 677 7.31 26.80 16.97
C THR A 677 6.78 28.23 17.16
N ASN A 678 7.22 28.93 18.21
CA ASN A 678 6.76 30.29 18.51
C ASN A 678 7.68 31.34 17.86
N ASP A 679 7.06 32.33 17.22
CA ASP A 679 7.74 33.54 16.78
C ASP A 679 8.17 34.39 17.98
N TYR A 680 9.03 35.39 17.75
CA TYR A 680 9.38 36.39 18.75
C TYR A 680 8.51 37.65 18.60
N LYS A 681 7.22 37.51 18.92
CA LYS A 681 6.20 38.57 18.80
C LYS A 681 5.39 38.71 20.10
N VAL A 682 4.85 39.90 20.37
CA VAL A 682 4.08 40.14 21.61
C VAL A 682 2.84 39.24 21.72
N GLY A 683 2.18 38.97 20.59
CA GLY A 683 0.98 38.13 20.52
C GLY A 683 1.22 36.65 20.80
N GLU A 684 2.46 36.18 20.66
CA GLU A 684 2.81 34.75 20.79
C GLU A 684 2.61 34.22 22.20
N LYS A 685 2.52 35.08 23.22
CA LYS A 685 2.19 34.67 24.60
C LYS A 685 0.90 33.85 24.70
N LYS A 686 -0.10 34.16 23.86
CA LYS A 686 -1.40 33.47 23.82
C LYS A 686 -1.43 32.28 22.86
N ILE A 687 -0.40 32.13 22.03
CA ILE A 687 -0.30 31.06 21.05
C ILE A 687 0.42 29.87 21.73
N PRO A 688 -0.18 28.68 21.74
CA PRO A 688 0.49 27.48 22.22
C PRO A 688 1.70 27.15 21.33
N GLY A 689 2.70 26.47 21.87
CA GLY A 689 3.89 26.14 21.10
C GLY A 689 4.92 25.34 21.86
N ALA A 690 6.06 25.11 21.21
CA ALA A 690 7.05 24.15 21.62
C ALA A 690 8.47 24.72 21.56
N ALA A 691 9.35 24.08 22.33
CA ALA A 691 10.77 24.11 22.07
C ALA A 691 11.34 22.70 22.26
N VAL A 692 12.06 22.19 21.26
CA VAL A 692 12.82 20.94 21.36
C VAL A 692 14.30 21.32 21.36
N CYS A 693 14.93 21.17 22.52
CA CYS A 693 16.29 21.60 22.78
C CYS A 693 17.23 20.39 22.80
N LEU A 694 18.31 20.48 22.02
CA LEU A 694 19.34 19.47 21.89
C LEU A 694 20.65 19.99 22.47
N GLU A 695 21.24 19.25 23.40
CA GLU A 695 22.55 19.53 23.98
C GLU A 695 23.64 18.78 23.21
N ASN A 696 24.44 19.51 22.42
CA ASN A 696 25.59 18.98 21.70
C ASN A 696 26.54 20.12 21.31
N ALA A 697 27.82 19.97 21.63
CA ALA A 697 28.81 21.03 21.40
C ALA A 697 29.03 21.36 19.92
N GLY A 698 29.05 20.36 19.02
CA GLY A 698 29.24 20.59 17.59
C GLY A 698 28.04 21.30 16.95
N VAL A 699 26.82 20.88 17.29
CA VAL A 699 25.59 21.56 16.86
C VAL A 699 25.55 22.99 17.43
N TYR A 700 25.86 23.17 18.72
CA TYR A 700 25.96 24.49 19.33
C TYR A 700 26.95 25.39 18.60
N ASN A 701 28.14 24.89 18.25
CA ASN A 701 29.14 25.66 17.53
C ASN A 701 28.66 26.05 16.14
N ALA A 702 28.04 25.12 15.39
CA ALA A 702 27.51 25.38 14.06
C ALA A 702 26.42 26.48 14.05
N PHE A 703 25.49 26.44 15.00
CA PHE A 703 24.46 27.47 15.15
C PHE A 703 25.02 28.78 15.75
N SER A 704 25.98 28.68 16.68
CA SER A 704 26.61 29.85 17.29
C SER A 704 27.41 30.67 16.30
N ALA A 705 28.05 30.04 15.32
CA ALA A 705 28.78 30.71 14.25
C ALA A 705 27.85 31.58 13.39
N ALA A 706 26.66 31.07 13.05
CA ALA A 706 25.65 31.85 12.33
C ALA A 706 25.05 32.97 13.21
N ALA A 707 24.93 32.71 14.51
CA ALA A 707 24.42 33.64 15.50
C ALA A 707 25.49 34.64 16.04
N ALA A 708 26.58 34.88 15.29
CA ALA A 708 27.68 35.75 15.72
C ALA A 708 27.28 37.23 15.77
N ASN A 709 26.51 37.70 14.78
CA ASN A 709 26.07 39.08 14.69
C ASN A 709 24.72 39.24 15.38
N LEU A 710 24.61 40.20 16.29
CA LEU A 710 23.43 40.42 17.11
C LEU A 710 22.89 41.83 16.90
N GLU A 711 21.56 41.96 16.88
CA GLU A 711 20.94 43.27 16.87
C GLU A 711 21.31 44.05 18.14
N GLY A 712 21.46 45.37 17.97
CA GLY A 712 21.79 46.28 19.06
C GLY A 712 20.77 46.23 20.19
N CYS A 713 21.25 46.49 21.40
CA CYS A 713 20.40 46.73 22.55
C CYS A 713 19.91 48.17 22.47
N ASN A 714 18.63 48.41 22.21
CA ASN A 714 18.10 49.77 22.34
C ASN A 714 18.05 50.11 23.83
N LYS A 715 18.71 51.23 24.19
CA LYS A 715 18.86 51.72 25.58
C LYS A 715 17.52 51.95 26.27
#